data_AF-G7YF88-F1
#
_entry.id   AF-G7YF88-F1
#
_cell.length_a   1.000
_cell.length_b   1.000
_cell.length_c   1.000
_cell.angle_alpha   90.00
_cell.angle_beta   90.00
_cell.angle_gamma   90.00
#
_symmetry.space_group_name_H-M   'P 1'
#
loop_
_entity.id
_entity.type
_entity.pdbx_description
1 polymer ?
#
loop_
_entity_poly.entity_id
_entity_poly.type
_entity_poly.pdbx_seq_one_letter_code
_entity_poly.pdbx_strand_id
1 'polypeptide(L)'
;MNIGTIGHVDHGKTTLTAAITKSTSFRCLVPNYPVYSVLSEKKQTIFRSYEEIDAAPEEKKRGITINAAVVDYSTDKRHYAHTDCPGHADYVKNMITGANQMECAILVVAATDGTMPQTREHLLLAKQIGIEKLVVFINKADAADPEMLELVELEVRDTLKQYGFDGDNTPIVAGSALCALEGKDPQVGREKILELLNVIDEVPMPKREKDKPFLLPIEHVFSITGRGTVVTGRIERGTVALQAPVEIIGYNQSLKSTVTGIEMFHQLMSQAEAGDQVGLLLRGVKRDEIRRGQVVCEPKSQSMQNYIQAQVYMLSKKEGGRAKPFLSRYQLQVFSKSWDCPAYIVLPENKEMVMPGEDATIELDFQKKMVLEPGQRFTLRASGTTLGYGVRECVSIHVGQAGVQIGNACWELFCLEHGVQPSGEMYGDLGRDYEDAMQTFYSETGGGKYVPRAIFADLEPTVVDEVRKGTYRKLFHPDQLISGKEDAANNYARGHYGVGKQMIELVLDRIRKLVEPCTGLQGFIFTRSFGGGSGSGFTSLLMERMSRDYGKKTKLEFAIYPAPHISTAIVEPYNSILTTHGTLEHVDATFLLDNQAIYDNCLHNLNVERPTYTNLNRLICQVVSSTTASLRFSGSLNVDLIEFQTNLVPYPRIHFPMVSYAPVISAQKARHEQMTVAQLTSACFEPINQMVKCDPRKGKYMACCLLYRGDVVPKDVNAAIATIKTKRCIQFVDWCPTGFKVGITYQPPTAVPGGDLAKVQRAVCMLSNTTAIAEAWARLDRKFDLMFAKRAFVHWYVGEGMEEGEFREARVDLAALEKDYKEIACEV
;
A
#
# COMPACT_ATOMS: atom_id res chain seq x y z
N MET A 1 2.58 13.76 -25.02
CA MET A 1 2.00 13.30 -23.74
C MET A 1 0.81 12.42 -24.06
N ASN A 2 0.68 11.31 -23.36
CA ASN A 2 -0.43 10.37 -23.57
C ASN A 2 -1.54 10.67 -22.56
N ILE A 3 -2.72 11.05 -23.05
CA ILE A 3 -3.88 11.41 -22.22
C ILE A 3 -5.08 10.57 -22.64
N GLY A 4 -6.12 10.48 -21.82
CA GLY A 4 -7.37 9.91 -22.29
C GLY A 4 -8.57 10.23 -21.42
N THR A 5 -9.77 10.06 -21.98
CA THR A 5 -11.05 10.36 -21.33
C THR A 5 -11.61 9.13 -20.63
N ILE A 6 -11.99 9.27 -19.36
CA ILE A 6 -12.61 8.22 -18.55
C ILE A 6 -13.88 8.74 -17.88
N GLY A 7 -14.85 7.87 -17.60
CA GLY A 7 -16.12 8.24 -16.99
C GLY A 7 -17.30 7.42 -17.49
N HIS A 8 -18.48 7.64 -16.90
CA HIS A 8 -19.73 6.96 -17.20
C HIS A 8 -20.12 7.06 -18.69
N VAL A 9 -20.85 6.06 -19.21
CA VAL A 9 -21.23 5.96 -20.63
C VAL A 9 -21.88 7.24 -21.19
N ASP A 10 -22.79 7.86 -20.43
CA ASP A 10 -23.60 8.99 -20.92
C ASP A 10 -23.06 10.39 -20.55
N HIS A 11 -21.85 10.48 -19.99
CA HIS A 11 -21.24 11.75 -19.61
C HIS A 11 -20.60 12.51 -20.79
N GLY A 12 -20.61 11.95 -22.00
CA GLY A 12 -20.17 12.63 -23.22
C GLY A 12 -18.65 12.65 -23.43
N LYS A 13 -17.95 11.55 -23.14
CA LYS A 13 -16.50 11.38 -23.36
C LYS A 13 -16.10 11.57 -24.81
N THR A 14 -16.71 10.82 -25.72
CA THR A 14 -16.42 10.87 -27.15
C THR A 14 -16.83 12.23 -27.75
N THR A 15 -17.90 12.83 -27.24
CA THR A 15 -18.30 14.22 -27.55
C THR A 15 -17.20 15.20 -27.17
N LEU A 16 -16.61 15.07 -25.98
CA LEU A 16 -15.48 15.90 -25.55
C LEU A 16 -14.25 15.69 -26.43
N THR A 17 -13.92 14.43 -26.75
CA THR A 17 -12.79 14.09 -27.64
C THR A 17 -12.96 14.75 -29.01
N ALA A 18 -14.16 14.69 -29.60
CA ALA A 18 -14.46 15.38 -30.86
C ALA A 18 -14.42 16.92 -30.72
N ALA A 19 -14.91 17.47 -29.60
CA ALA A 19 -14.87 18.92 -29.34
C ALA A 19 -13.44 19.47 -29.25
N ILE A 20 -12.52 18.70 -28.65
CA ILE A 20 -11.10 19.03 -28.53
C ILE A 20 -10.45 19.07 -29.92
N THR A 21 -10.66 18.05 -30.75
CA THR A 21 -10.08 18.01 -32.11
C THR A 21 -10.65 19.13 -32.99
N LYS A 22 -11.93 19.48 -32.84
CA LYS A 22 -12.55 20.61 -33.54
C LYS A 22 -11.92 21.94 -33.13
N SER A 23 -11.84 22.19 -31.82
CA SER A 23 -11.36 23.46 -31.28
C SER A 23 -9.89 23.72 -31.60
N THR A 24 -9.07 22.67 -31.62
CA THR A 24 -7.66 22.74 -32.02
C THR A 24 -7.49 22.90 -33.53
N SER A 25 -8.36 22.30 -34.35
CA SER A 25 -8.36 22.50 -35.81
C SER A 25 -8.80 23.92 -36.21
N PHE A 26 -9.80 24.50 -35.55
CA PHE A 26 -10.26 25.87 -35.80
C PHE A 26 -9.27 26.95 -35.39
N ARG A 27 -8.36 26.66 -34.44
CA ARG A 27 -7.29 27.57 -34.04
C ARG A 27 -6.32 27.88 -35.20
N CYS A 28 -6.27 27.03 -36.23
CA CYS A 28 -5.54 27.27 -37.47
C CYS A 28 -6.27 28.14 -38.52
N LEU A 29 -7.55 28.51 -38.32
CA LEU A 29 -8.39 29.13 -39.36
C LEU A 29 -8.95 30.54 -39.04
N VAL A 30 -8.54 31.20 -37.96
CA VAL A 30 -9.03 32.57 -37.62
C VAL A 30 -8.09 33.66 -38.18
N PRO A 31 -8.54 34.53 -39.12
CA PRO A 31 -7.67 35.43 -39.89
C PRO A 31 -7.61 36.86 -39.32
N ASN A 32 -6.89 37.04 -38.20
CA ASN A 32 -6.03 38.22 -38.00
C ASN A 32 -4.54 37.84 -38.14
N TYR A 33 -4.26 36.71 -38.79
CA TYR A 33 -2.93 36.13 -39.00
C TYR A 33 -2.85 35.68 -40.48
N PRO A 34 -1.82 36.06 -41.26
CA PRO A 34 -1.98 36.15 -42.71
C PRO A 34 -1.97 34.77 -43.38
N VAL A 35 -3.02 34.53 -44.15
CA VAL A 35 -3.15 33.44 -45.12
C VAL A 35 -2.27 33.76 -46.33
N TYR A 36 -1.28 32.93 -46.59
CA TYR A 36 -0.73 32.75 -47.92
C TYR A 36 -0.81 31.27 -48.29
N SER A 37 -1.42 31.03 -49.45
CA SER A 37 -1.17 29.85 -50.26
C SER A 37 0.34 29.68 -50.47
N VAL A 38 0.75 28.41 -50.49
CA VAL A 38 2.12 27.91 -50.70
C VAL A 38 3.03 28.02 -49.47
N LEU A 39 3.11 26.93 -48.70
CA LEU A 39 4.35 26.19 -48.39
C LEU A 39 4.05 25.02 -47.43
N SER A 40 4.68 23.91 -47.77
CA SER A 40 4.77 22.61 -47.09
C SER A 40 5.19 22.66 -45.60
N GLU A 41 4.79 21.62 -44.86
CA GLU A 41 5.56 20.98 -43.75
C GLU A 41 5.35 21.34 -42.26
N LYS A 42 4.28 22.00 -41.80
CA LYS A 42 4.04 22.10 -40.33
C LYS A 42 2.63 21.67 -39.87
N LYS A 43 2.61 20.49 -39.22
CA LYS A 43 1.63 19.82 -38.34
C LYS A 43 0.25 20.48 -38.22
N GLN A 44 -0.72 19.96 -38.98
CA GLN A 44 -2.15 20.26 -38.85
C GLN A 44 -2.84 19.17 -38.03
N THR A 45 -3.56 19.55 -36.96
CA THR A 45 -4.54 18.66 -36.32
C THR A 45 -5.69 18.43 -37.30
N ILE A 46 -6.10 17.17 -37.50
CA ILE A 46 -7.23 16.81 -38.34
C ILE A 46 -8.46 16.66 -37.44
N PHE A 47 -9.51 17.45 -37.69
CA PHE A 47 -10.78 17.29 -37.00
C PHE A 47 -11.33 15.89 -37.25
N ARG A 48 -11.71 15.19 -36.17
CA ARG A 48 -12.44 13.92 -36.26
C ARG A 48 -13.80 14.08 -35.62
N SER A 49 -14.83 13.81 -36.41
CA SER A 49 -16.21 13.81 -35.95
C SER A 49 -16.48 12.65 -34.98
N TYR A 50 -17.54 12.79 -34.19
CA TYR A 50 -18.03 11.73 -33.30
C TYR A 50 -18.18 10.37 -34.03
N GLU A 51 -18.71 10.40 -35.26
CA GLU A 51 -18.96 9.22 -36.09
C GLU A 51 -17.71 8.56 -36.69
N GLU A 52 -16.58 9.27 -36.69
CA GLU A 52 -15.28 8.78 -37.16
C GLU A 52 -14.43 8.20 -36.02
N ILE A 53 -14.72 8.59 -34.77
CA ILE A 53 -14.09 8.02 -33.56
C ILE A 53 -14.80 6.70 -33.22
N ASP A 54 -16.14 6.69 -33.16
CA ASP A 54 -16.97 5.48 -33.02
C ASP A 54 -17.19 4.81 -34.39
N ALA A 55 -16.10 4.37 -35.01
CA ALA A 55 -16.12 3.87 -36.38
C ALA A 55 -16.66 2.43 -36.52
N ALA A 56 -16.69 1.63 -35.44
CA ALA A 56 -17.07 0.23 -35.56
C ALA A 56 -18.57 0.07 -35.89
N PRO A 57 -18.96 -0.88 -36.77
CA PRO A 57 -20.36 -1.09 -37.14
C PRO A 57 -21.28 -1.41 -35.96
N GLU A 58 -20.74 -2.01 -34.88
CA GLU A 58 -21.47 -2.26 -33.63
C GLU A 58 -21.61 -1.02 -32.74
N GLU A 59 -20.62 -0.14 -32.72
CA GLU A 59 -20.66 1.14 -31.97
C GLU A 59 -21.76 2.04 -32.55
N LYS A 60 -21.81 2.20 -33.88
CA LYS A 60 -22.83 2.99 -34.57
C LYS A 60 -24.27 2.49 -34.37
N LYS A 61 -24.45 1.17 -34.21
CA LYS A 61 -25.78 0.57 -33.97
C LYS A 61 -26.27 0.72 -32.53
N ARG A 62 -25.35 0.73 -31.57
CA ARG A 62 -25.67 0.73 -30.13
C ARG A 62 -25.54 2.11 -29.48
N GLY A 63 -24.86 3.06 -30.13
CA GLY A 63 -24.66 4.42 -29.60
C GLY A 63 -23.72 4.48 -28.39
N ILE A 64 -22.81 3.51 -28.25
CA ILE A 64 -21.84 3.43 -27.15
C ILE A 64 -20.46 3.11 -27.68
N THR A 65 -19.42 3.70 -27.08
CA THR A 65 -18.00 3.39 -27.38
C THR A 65 -17.66 2.00 -26.86
N ILE A 66 -17.12 1.15 -27.73
CA ILE A 66 -16.79 -0.25 -27.43
C ILE A 66 -15.27 -0.42 -27.38
N ASN A 67 -14.55 0.12 -28.37
CA ASN A 67 -13.10 0.04 -28.47
C ASN A 67 -12.45 1.35 -28.02
N ALA A 68 -11.25 1.25 -27.45
CA ALA A 68 -10.44 2.45 -27.19
C ALA A 68 -9.93 3.00 -28.52
N ALA A 69 -10.19 4.28 -28.78
CA ALA A 69 -9.75 4.97 -30.00
C ALA A 69 -8.68 6.00 -29.67
N VAL A 70 -7.55 5.98 -30.39
CA VAL A 70 -6.47 6.96 -30.21
C VAL A 70 -6.59 8.04 -31.28
N VAL A 71 -6.65 9.30 -30.84
CA VAL A 71 -6.71 10.49 -31.68
C VAL A 71 -5.60 11.45 -31.27
N ASP A 72 -4.98 12.11 -32.24
CA ASP A 72 -3.87 13.01 -32.04
C ASP A 72 -4.26 14.48 -32.22
N TYR A 73 -3.65 15.36 -31.44
CA TYR A 73 -3.73 16.82 -31.61
C TYR A 73 -2.52 17.51 -30.98
N SER A 74 -2.27 18.76 -31.37
CA SER A 74 -1.21 19.60 -30.81
C SER A 74 -1.74 20.90 -30.23
N THR A 75 -1.09 21.36 -29.16
CA THR A 75 -1.15 22.73 -28.66
C THR A 75 0.16 23.46 -28.99
N ASP A 76 0.25 24.74 -28.65
CA ASP A 76 1.50 25.51 -28.84
C ASP A 76 2.65 24.96 -27.98
N LYS A 77 2.34 24.33 -26.85
CA LYS A 77 3.32 23.81 -25.89
C LYS A 77 3.67 22.35 -26.15
N ARG A 78 2.71 21.52 -26.56
CA ARG A 78 2.86 20.04 -26.54
C ARG A 78 2.04 19.32 -27.60
N HIS A 79 2.46 18.09 -27.88
CA HIS A 79 1.72 17.15 -28.70
C HIS A 79 1.03 16.10 -27.83
N TYR A 80 -0.23 15.77 -28.13
CA TYR A 80 -1.04 14.81 -27.39
C TYR A 80 -1.42 13.61 -28.25
N ALA A 81 -1.32 12.42 -27.65
CA ALA A 81 -2.02 11.23 -28.10
C ALA A 81 -3.15 10.98 -27.10
N HIS A 82 -4.40 11.15 -27.54
CA HIS A 82 -5.59 11.08 -26.72
C HIS A 82 -6.30 9.74 -26.94
N THR A 83 -6.48 8.96 -25.89
CA THR A 83 -7.20 7.69 -25.92
C THR A 83 -8.62 7.85 -25.37
N ASP A 84 -9.64 7.72 -26.22
CA ASP A 84 -11.05 7.72 -25.79
C ASP A 84 -11.40 6.35 -25.23
N CYS A 85 -11.70 6.24 -23.93
CA CYS A 85 -12.01 4.95 -23.30
C CYS A 85 -13.52 4.66 -23.21
N PRO A 86 -13.92 3.39 -23.39
CA PRO A 86 -15.31 2.98 -23.25
C PRO A 86 -15.80 3.17 -21.80
N GLY A 87 -17.05 3.61 -21.64
CA GLY A 87 -17.65 3.94 -20.34
C GLY A 87 -18.68 2.95 -19.81
N HIS A 88 -19.05 1.93 -20.60
CA HIS A 88 -20.06 0.95 -20.22
C HIS A 88 -19.42 -0.23 -19.46
N ALA A 89 -20.09 -0.72 -18.41
CA ALA A 89 -19.55 -1.76 -17.51
C ALA A 89 -19.07 -3.04 -18.24
N ASP A 90 -19.78 -3.44 -19.29
CA ASP A 90 -19.42 -4.63 -20.08
C ASP A 90 -18.09 -4.52 -20.85
N TYR A 91 -17.60 -3.29 -21.09
CA TYR A 91 -16.38 -3.03 -21.87
C TYR A 91 -15.22 -2.50 -21.03
N VAL A 92 -15.29 -2.65 -19.71
CA VAL A 92 -14.19 -2.27 -18.79
C VAL A 92 -12.87 -2.96 -19.14
N LYS A 93 -12.90 -4.16 -19.76
CA LYS A 93 -11.70 -4.83 -20.27
C LYS A 93 -10.94 -3.95 -21.27
N ASN A 94 -11.66 -3.31 -22.18
CA ASN A 94 -11.07 -2.43 -23.19
C ASN A 94 -10.58 -1.13 -22.54
N MET A 95 -11.29 -0.63 -21.52
CA MET A 95 -10.85 0.51 -20.70
C MET A 95 -9.52 0.22 -20.01
N ILE A 96 -9.33 -0.92 -19.34
CA ILE A 96 -8.05 -1.27 -18.67
C ILE A 96 -6.89 -1.17 -19.65
N THR A 97 -7.08 -1.75 -20.84
CA THR A 97 -6.01 -1.77 -21.84
C THR A 97 -5.75 -0.40 -22.47
N GLY A 98 -6.76 0.48 -22.56
CA GLY A 98 -6.59 1.86 -23.03
C GLY A 98 -6.00 2.77 -21.96
N ALA A 99 -6.44 2.63 -20.71
CA ALA A 99 -5.92 3.38 -19.56
C ALA A 99 -4.44 3.10 -19.29
N ASN A 100 -3.94 1.89 -19.56
CA ASN A 100 -2.50 1.59 -19.49
C ASN A 100 -1.63 2.46 -20.41
N GLN A 101 -2.21 3.05 -21.46
CA GLN A 101 -1.48 3.94 -22.38
C GLN A 101 -1.33 5.35 -21.80
N MET A 102 -2.20 5.72 -20.86
CA MET A 102 -2.34 7.08 -20.35
C MET A 102 -1.28 7.43 -19.30
N GLU A 103 -0.84 8.68 -19.31
CA GLU A 103 0.01 9.29 -18.28
C GLU A 103 -0.80 10.23 -17.38
N CYS A 104 -1.87 10.76 -17.94
CA CYS A 104 -2.88 11.59 -17.28
C CYS A 104 -4.25 11.16 -17.84
N ALA A 105 -5.30 11.28 -17.05
CA ALA A 105 -6.66 11.06 -17.57
C ALA A 105 -7.56 12.29 -17.32
N ILE A 106 -8.50 12.49 -18.23
CA ILE A 106 -9.58 13.46 -18.12
C ILE A 106 -10.81 12.72 -17.60
N LEU A 107 -11.20 12.98 -16.35
CA LEU A 107 -12.44 12.45 -15.78
C LEU A 107 -13.62 13.29 -16.27
N VAL A 108 -14.52 12.67 -17.02
CA VAL A 108 -15.71 13.33 -17.57
C VAL A 108 -16.93 13.02 -16.72
N VAL A 109 -17.53 14.05 -16.14
CA VAL A 109 -18.71 13.97 -15.26
C VAL A 109 -19.81 14.85 -15.83
N ALA A 110 -21.05 14.35 -15.98
CA ALA A 110 -22.15 15.19 -16.39
C ALA A 110 -22.64 16.04 -15.22
N ALA A 111 -22.84 17.34 -15.46
CA ALA A 111 -23.40 18.28 -14.48
C ALA A 111 -24.80 17.89 -14.00
N THR A 112 -25.56 17.16 -14.82
CA THR A 112 -26.93 16.72 -14.50
C THR A 112 -26.98 15.50 -13.58
N ASP A 113 -25.94 14.67 -13.61
CA ASP A 113 -25.99 13.30 -13.06
C ASP A 113 -25.02 13.11 -11.87
N GLY A 114 -23.95 13.91 -11.80
CA GLY A 114 -22.94 13.80 -10.75
C GLY A 114 -22.13 12.50 -10.83
N THR A 115 -21.69 11.98 -9.68
CA THR A 115 -20.81 10.80 -9.66
C THR A 115 -21.57 9.48 -9.72
N MET A 116 -21.44 8.78 -10.84
CA MET A 116 -22.07 7.47 -11.05
C MET A 116 -21.21 6.29 -10.58
N PRO A 117 -21.78 5.10 -10.32
CA PRO A 117 -21.01 3.91 -9.92
C PRO A 117 -19.86 3.55 -10.89
N GLN A 118 -20.06 3.75 -12.18
CA GLN A 118 -19.03 3.51 -13.21
C GLN A 118 -17.90 4.55 -13.15
N THR A 119 -18.20 5.79 -12.76
CA THR A 119 -17.19 6.82 -12.48
C THR A 119 -16.24 6.34 -11.37
N ARG A 120 -16.79 5.75 -10.31
CA ARG A 120 -16.02 5.18 -9.19
C ARG A 120 -15.18 3.98 -9.61
N GLU A 121 -15.73 3.08 -10.42
CA GLU A 121 -14.97 1.94 -10.97
C GLU A 121 -13.80 2.42 -11.86
N HIS A 122 -14.02 3.44 -12.70
CA HIS A 122 -12.98 4.02 -13.54
C HIS A 122 -11.87 4.69 -12.73
N LEU A 123 -12.22 5.41 -11.66
CA LEU A 123 -11.23 5.99 -10.74
C LEU A 123 -10.40 4.92 -10.04
N LEU A 124 -11.04 3.86 -9.55
CA LEU A 124 -10.35 2.72 -8.95
C LEU A 124 -9.36 2.08 -9.94
N LEU A 125 -9.79 1.85 -11.18
CA LEU A 125 -8.95 1.25 -12.22
C LEU A 125 -7.81 2.18 -12.65
N ALA A 126 -8.07 3.48 -12.82
CA ALA A 126 -7.04 4.47 -13.14
C ALA A 126 -5.94 4.49 -12.07
N LYS A 127 -6.33 4.42 -10.78
CA LYS A 127 -5.39 4.35 -9.66
C LYS A 127 -4.57 3.05 -9.69
N GLN A 128 -5.22 1.92 -9.94
CA GLN A 128 -4.56 0.60 -10.01
C GLN A 128 -3.54 0.50 -11.15
N ILE A 129 -3.86 1.11 -12.30
CA ILE A 129 -2.99 1.19 -13.48
C ILE A 129 -1.81 2.14 -13.25
N GLY A 130 -1.88 3.02 -12.23
CA GLY A 130 -0.82 3.94 -11.86
C GLY A 130 -0.92 5.32 -12.50
N ILE A 131 -2.11 5.74 -12.92
CA ILE A 131 -2.34 7.13 -13.34
C ILE A 131 -2.32 8.01 -12.08
N GLU A 132 -1.35 8.91 -11.99
CA GLU A 132 -1.15 9.76 -10.81
C GLU A 132 -1.85 11.13 -10.92
N LYS A 133 -2.02 11.64 -12.14
CA LYS A 133 -2.59 12.96 -12.43
C LYS A 133 -3.91 12.84 -13.17
N LEU A 134 -4.90 13.58 -12.69
CA LEU A 134 -6.23 13.70 -13.29
C LEU A 134 -6.54 15.17 -13.56
N VAL A 135 -7.38 15.40 -14.56
CA VAL A 135 -8.07 16.66 -14.80
C VAL A 135 -9.56 16.34 -14.90
N VAL A 136 -10.43 17.11 -14.26
CA VAL A 136 -11.88 16.88 -14.33
C VAL A 136 -12.49 17.83 -15.34
N PHE A 137 -13.36 17.30 -16.19
CA PHE A 137 -14.25 18.09 -17.03
C PHE A 137 -15.71 17.81 -16.64
N ILE A 138 -16.36 18.80 -16.04
CA ILE A 138 -17.81 18.77 -15.76
C ILE A 138 -18.52 19.18 -17.05
N ASN A 139 -19.05 18.18 -17.77
CA ASN A 139 -19.71 18.33 -19.05
C ASN A 139 -21.21 18.63 -18.90
N LYS A 140 -21.86 19.07 -19.98
CA LYS A 140 -23.29 19.44 -20.02
C LYS A 140 -23.65 20.61 -19.09
N ALA A 141 -22.71 21.54 -18.85
CA ALA A 141 -22.95 22.72 -18.04
C ALA A 141 -24.02 23.67 -18.64
N ASP A 142 -24.39 23.51 -19.92
CA ASP A 142 -25.49 24.22 -20.56
C ASP A 142 -26.88 23.79 -20.07
N ALA A 143 -26.98 22.59 -19.48
CA ALA A 143 -28.22 22.00 -18.99
C ALA A 143 -28.34 22.00 -17.45
N ALA A 144 -27.39 22.63 -16.75
CA ALA A 144 -27.35 22.71 -15.29
C ALA A 144 -27.27 24.17 -14.82
N ASP A 145 -27.86 24.45 -13.66
CA ASP A 145 -27.75 25.76 -13.02
C ASP A 145 -26.46 25.87 -12.17
N PRO A 146 -26.07 27.07 -11.73
CA PRO A 146 -24.84 27.27 -10.95
C PRO A 146 -24.80 26.49 -9.63
N GLU A 147 -25.93 26.35 -8.94
CA GLU A 147 -26.01 25.62 -7.67
C GLU A 147 -25.75 24.12 -7.88
N MET A 148 -26.32 23.53 -8.94
CA MET A 148 -26.07 22.14 -9.30
C MET A 148 -24.62 21.90 -9.72
N LEU A 149 -24.00 22.84 -10.45
CA LEU A 149 -22.59 22.76 -10.81
C LEU A 149 -21.67 22.76 -9.59
N GLU A 150 -21.91 23.65 -8.62
CA GLU A 150 -21.15 23.68 -7.37
C GLU A 150 -21.34 22.39 -6.56
N LEU A 151 -22.56 21.86 -6.49
CA LEU A 151 -22.86 20.60 -5.80
C LEU A 151 -22.12 19.42 -6.43
N VAL A 152 -22.15 19.30 -7.76
CA VAL A 152 -21.44 18.23 -8.48
C VAL A 152 -19.93 18.40 -8.36
N GLU A 153 -19.41 19.63 -8.37
CA GLU A 153 -18.00 19.88 -8.14
C GLU A 153 -17.57 19.36 -6.76
N LEU A 154 -18.31 19.69 -5.70
CA LEU A 154 -18.04 19.18 -4.34
C LEU A 154 -18.10 17.64 -4.29
N GLU A 155 -19.12 17.04 -4.90
CA GLU A 155 -19.26 15.58 -4.97
C GLU A 155 -18.08 14.91 -5.69
N VAL A 156 -17.61 15.49 -6.79
CA VAL A 156 -16.45 14.97 -7.54
C VAL A 156 -15.18 15.09 -6.70
N ARG A 157 -14.96 16.22 -6.00
CA ARG A 157 -13.78 16.39 -5.12
C ARG A 157 -13.77 15.36 -3.99
N ASP A 158 -14.90 15.13 -3.34
CA ASP A 158 -15.03 14.12 -2.29
C ASP A 158 -14.80 12.70 -2.83
N THR A 159 -15.33 12.42 -4.03
CA THR A 159 -15.11 11.13 -4.69
C THR A 159 -13.64 10.94 -5.06
N LEU A 160 -12.95 11.96 -5.58
CA LEU A 160 -11.51 11.89 -5.84
C LEU A 160 -10.72 11.56 -4.58
N LYS A 161 -11.03 12.24 -3.45
CA LYS A 161 -10.41 11.96 -2.14
C LYS A 161 -10.66 10.52 -1.71
N GLN A 162 -11.89 10.03 -1.84
CA GLN A 162 -12.27 8.66 -1.47
C GLN A 162 -11.45 7.59 -2.20
N TYR A 163 -11.07 7.85 -3.46
CA TYR A 163 -10.30 6.92 -4.29
C TYR A 163 -8.79 7.25 -4.34
N GLY A 164 -8.31 8.13 -3.46
CA GLY A 164 -6.88 8.41 -3.27
C GLY A 164 -6.27 9.33 -4.33
N PHE A 165 -7.07 10.20 -4.95
CA PHE A 165 -6.62 11.31 -5.78
C PHE A 165 -6.72 12.63 -5.02
N ASP A 166 -5.93 13.63 -5.44
CA ASP A 166 -5.90 14.95 -4.82
C ASP A 166 -7.15 15.76 -5.19
N GLY A 167 -8.25 15.55 -4.46
CA GLY A 167 -9.51 16.26 -4.74
C GLY A 167 -9.46 17.77 -4.52
N ASP A 168 -8.48 18.30 -3.79
CA ASP A 168 -8.40 19.75 -3.51
C ASP A 168 -7.67 20.49 -4.62
N ASN A 169 -6.51 19.97 -5.07
CA ASN A 169 -5.72 20.64 -6.11
C ASN A 169 -5.97 20.12 -7.53
N THR A 170 -6.76 19.06 -7.71
CA THR A 170 -7.12 18.59 -9.06
C THR A 170 -7.85 19.69 -9.82
N PRO A 171 -7.37 20.09 -11.01
CA PRO A 171 -8.04 21.09 -11.82
C PRO A 171 -9.41 20.59 -12.30
N ILE A 172 -10.44 21.42 -12.14
CA ILE A 172 -11.80 21.15 -12.59
C ILE A 172 -12.22 22.26 -13.55
N VAL A 173 -12.69 21.88 -14.74
CA VAL A 173 -13.23 22.80 -15.74
C VAL A 173 -14.67 22.40 -16.04
N ALA A 174 -15.61 23.33 -15.86
CA ALA A 174 -17.02 23.14 -16.21
C ALA A 174 -17.34 23.76 -17.56
N GLY A 175 -18.00 23.01 -18.45
CA GLY A 175 -18.38 23.47 -19.78
C GLY A 175 -19.31 22.49 -20.53
N SER A 176 -19.52 22.76 -21.81
CA SER A 176 -20.34 21.91 -22.68
C SER A 176 -19.62 21.52 -23.97
N ALA A 177 -19.25 20.25 -24.06
CA ALA A 177 -18.64 19.68 -25.27
C ALA A 177 -19.61 19.73 -26.46
N LEU A 178 -20.92 19.61 -26.22
CA LEU A 178 -21.94 19.67 -27.26
C LEU A 178 -22.03 21.09 -27.85
N CYS A 179 -22.11 22.12 -27.00
CA CYS A 179 -22.10 23.52 -27.45
C CYS A 179 -20.84 23.84 -28.27
N ALA A 180 -19.67 23.36 -27.83
CA ALA A 180 -18.42 23.51 -28.57
C ALA A 180 -18.45 22.81 -29.95
N LEU A 181 -19.06 21.63 -30.05
CA LEU A 181 -19.23 20.91 -31.31
C LEU A 181 -20.25 21.57 -32.23
N GLU A 182 -21.37 22.06 -31.73
CA GLU A 182 -22.42 22.68 -32.55
C GLU A 182 -22.11 24.15 -32.88
N GLY A 183 -21.12 24.75 -32.22
CA GLY A 183 -20.81 26.17 -32.34
C GLY A 183 -21.84 27.08 -31.67
N LYS A 184 -22.57 26.54 -30.69
CA LYS A 184 -23.54 27.28 -29.85
C LYS A 184 -22.82 27.76 -28.58
N ASP A 185 -23.20 28.94 -28.09
CA ASP A 185 -22.66 29.56 -26.87
C ASP A 185 -21.14 29.38 -26.66
N PRO A 186 -20.31 30.26 -27.27
CA PRO A 186 -18.86 30.14 -27.21
C PRO A 186 -18.27 30.17 -25.79
N GLN A 187 -18.94 30.84 -24.84
CA GLN A 187 -18.45 31.02 -23.47
C GLN A 187 -18.50 29.71 -22.68
N VAL A 188 -19.57 28.94 -22.83
CA VAL A 188 -19.76 27.65 -22.13
C VAL A 188 -19.20 26.49 -22.97
N GLY A 189 -19.09 26.66 -24.29
CA GLY A 189 -18.54 25.69 -25.23
C GLY A 189 -17.05 25.88 -25.50
N ARG A 190 -16.72 26.58 -26.61
CA ARG A 190 -15.35 26.63 -27.17
C ARG A 190 -14.31 27.20 -26.19
N GLU A 191 -14.63 28.24 -25.46
CA GLU A 191 -13.70 28.89 -24.52
C GLU A 191 -13.32 27.93 -23.37
N LYS A 192 -14.27 27.15 -22.85
CA LYS A 192 -14.02 26.13 -21.83
C LYS A 192 -13.19 24.95 -22.33
N ILE A 193 -13.33 24.56 -23.61
CA ILE A 193 -12.43 23.56 -24.20
C ILE A 193 -10.99 24.09 -24.31
N LEU A 194 -10.80 25.38 -24.62
CA LEU A 194 -9.48 26.01 -24.64
C LEU A 194 -8.89 26.14 -23.23
N GLU A 195 -9.70 26.47 -22.23
CA GLU A 195 -9.31 26.48 -20.82
C GLU A 195 -8.84 25.09 -20.37
N LEU A 196 -9.59 24.03 -20.70
CA LEU A 196 -9.21 22.65 -20.43
C LEU A 196 -7.85 22.30 -21.06
N LEU A 197 -7.59 22.72 -22.30
CA LEU A 197 -6.31 22.48 -22.97
C LEU A 197 -5.14 23.21 -22.30
N ASN A 198 -5.36 24.44 -21.82
CA ASN A 198 -4.34 25.18 -21.07
C ASN A 198 -4.00 24.49 -19.75
N VAL A 199 -5.02 23.99 -19.04
CA VAL A 199 -4.85 23.23 -17.79
C VAL A 199 -4.05 21.96 -18.05
N ILE A 200 -4.36 21.21 -19.10
CA ILE A 200 -3.65 19.98 -19.46
C ILE A 200 -2.18 20.27 -19.85
N ASP A 201 -1.92 21.39 -20.52
CA ASP A 201 -0.57 21.85 -20.88
C ASP A 201 0.33 22.14 -19.67
N GLU A 202 -0.24 22.42 -18.50
CA GLU A 202 0.50 22.69 -17.26
C GLU A 202 0.83 21.43 -16.46
N VAL A 203 0.18 20.31 -16.75
CA VAL A 203 0.46 19.03 -16.08
C VAL A 203 1.93 18.64 -16.33
N PRO A 204 2.74 18.29 -15.31
CA PRO A 204 4.15 17.94 -15.51
C PRO A 204 4.31 16.67 -16.35
N MET A 205 5.34 16.60 -17.20
CA MET A 205 5.65 15.38 -17.95
C MET A 205 6.28 14.32 -17.03
N PRO A 206 5.87 13.05 -17.13
CA PRO A 206 6.46 11.97 -16.35
C PRO A 206 7.92 11.71 -16.77
N LYS A 207 8.74 11.27 -15.81
CA LYS A 207 10.16 10.95 -16.05
C LYS A 207 10.26 9.80 -17.06
N ARG A 208 11.05 9.99 -18.12
CA ARG A 208 11.29 8.98 -19.17
C ARG A 208 12.54 8.17 -18.85
N GLU A 209 12.44 6.84 -18.89
CA GLU A 209 13.57 5.94 -18.65
C GLU A 209 14.31 5.61 -19.94
N LYS A 210 15.21 6.49 -20.38
CA LYS A 210 15.89 6.37 -21.68
C LYS A 210 17.05 5.37 -21.67
N ASP A 211 17.66 5.16 -20.51
CA ASP A 211 18.90 4.36 -20.36
C ASP A 211 18.64 2.85 -20.18
N LYS A 212 17.38 2.43 -20.08
CA LYS A 212 17.00 1.01 -19.95
C LYS A 212 16.87 0.33 -21.32
N PRO A 213 16.96 -1.00 -21.41
CA PRO A 213 16.74 -1.73 -22.66
C PRO A 213 15.36 -1.44 -23.26
N PHE A 214 15.33 -1.28 -24.58
CA PHE A 214 14.12 -0.93 -25.33
C PHE A 214 12.98 -1.94 -25.10
N LEU A 215 11.79 -1.44 -24.79
CA LEU A 215 10.58 -2.24 -24.65
C LEU A 215 9.35 -1.46 -25.13
N LEU A 216 8.61 -2.03 -26.08
CA LEU A 216 7.34 -1.55 -26.59
C LEU A 216 6.30 -2.68 -26.53
N PRO A 217 5.27 -2.57 -25.66
CA PRO A 217 4.10 -3.44 -25.73
C PRO A 217 3.29 -3.19 -27.01
N ILE A 218 2.97 -4.23 -27.77
CA ILE A 218 2.20 -4.12 -29.00
C ILE A 218 0.72 -3.92 -28.66
N GLU A 219 0.15 -2.84 -29.19
CA GLU A 219 -1.26 -2.47 -29.04
C GLU A 219 -2.05 -2.83 -30.30
N HIS A 220 -1.55 -2.45 -31.48
CA HIS A 220 -2.17 -2.78 -32.77
C HIS A 220 -1.16 -3.27 -33.80
N VAL A 221 -1.67 -4.01 -34.78
CA VAL A 221 -0.90 -4.57 -35.89
C VAL A 221 -1.60 -4.25 -37.20
N PHE A 222 -0.89 -3.58 -38.10
CA PHE A 222 -1.35 -3.21 -39.44
C PHE A 222 -0.45 -3.85 -40.49
N SER A 223 -1.00 -4.12 -41.67
CA SER A 223 -0.22 -4.51 -42.84
C SER A 223 -0.28 -3.40 -43.87
N ILE A 224 0.87 -2.97 -44.37
CA ILE A 224 0.95 -2.06 -45.50
C ILE A 224 1.34 -2.88 -46.73
N THR A 225 0.43 -2.97 -47.69
CA THR A 225 0.63 -3.69 -48.95
C THR A 225 1.92 -3.22 -49.62
N GLY A 226 2.87 -4.14 -49.82
CA GLY A 226 4.16 -3.87 -50.45
C GLY A 226 5.27 -3.29 -49.55
N ARG A 227 4.99 -2.87 -48.30
CA ARG A 227 6.01 -2.34 -47.37
C ARG A 227 6.30 -3.24 -46.17
N GLY A 228 5.33 -4.04 -45.72
CA GLY A 228 5.51 -4.95 -44.58
C GLY A 228 4.47 -4.73 -43.48
N THR A 229 4.80 -5.20 -42.27
CA THR A 229 3.89 -5.18 -41.12
C THR A 229 4.30 -4.07 -40.15
N VAL A 230 3.35 -3.25 -39.73
CA VAL A 230 3.54 -2.16 -38.77
C VAL A 230 2.92 -2.56 -37.45
N VAL A 231 3.66 -2.42 -36.37
CA VAL A 231 3.13 -2.52 -35.00
C VAL A 231 3.06 -1.15 -34.38
N THR A 232 2.01 -0.87 -33.63
CA THR A 232 1.90 0.39 -32.88
C THR A 232 1.88 0.14 -31.38
N GLY A 233 2.42 1.07 -30.62
CA GLY A 233 2.32 1.10 -29.18
C GLY A 233 3.13 2.23 -28.55
N ARG A 234 2.96 2.41 -27.26
CA ARG A 234 3.79 3.31 -26.45
C ARG A 234 5.11 2.64 -26.10
N ILE A 235 6.22 3.34 -26.33
CA ILE A 235 7.52 2.89 -25.81
C ILE A 235 7.51 3.04 -24.29
N GLU A 236 7.63 1.93 -23.57
CA GLU A 236 7.60 1.93 -22.11
C GLU A 236 8.93 2.45 -21.54
N ARG A 237 10.04 1.98 -22.12
CA ARG A 237 11.41 2.33 -21.72
C ARG A 237 12.40 2.15 -22.87
N GLY A 238 13.56 2.78 -22.72
CA GLY A 238 14.65 2.75 -23.68
C GLY A 238 14.43 3.63 -24.90
N THR A 239 15.31 3.48 -25.89
CA THR A 239 15.20 4.17 -27.18
C THR A 239 15.39 3.18 -28.33
N VAL A 240 14.79 3.47 -29.47
CA VAL A 240 14.92 2.66 -30.68
C VAL A 240 15.24 3.54 -31.88
N ALA A 241 16.27 3.15 -32.62
CA ALA A 241 16.71 3.84 -33.83
C ALA A 241 16.31 3.07 -35.09
N LEU A 242 16.26 3.77 -36.22
CA LEU A 242 16.09 3.13 -37.52
C LEU A 242 17.19 2.06 -37.75
N GLN A 243 16.82 0.95 -38.36
CA GLN A 243 17.65 -0.26 -38.58
C GLN A 243 18.08 -1.00 -37.29
N ALA A 244 17.55 -0.65 -36.11
CA ALA A 244 17.85 -1.41 -34.89
C ALA A 244 17.30 -2.85 -34.98
N PRO A 245 18.08 -3.87 -34.57
CA PRO A 245 17.60 -5.23 -34.42
C PRO A 245 16.65 -5.31 -33.23
N VAL A 246 15.53 -6.02 -33.37
CA VAL A 246 14.51 -6.20 -32.34
C VAL A 246 14.02 -7.63 -32.26
N GLU A 247 13.49 -8.01 -31.11
CA GLU A 247 12.85 -9.29 -30.86
C GLU A 247 11.39 -9.08 -30.44
N ILE A 248 10.48 -9.83 -31.04
CA ILE A 248 9.05 -9.80 -30.77
C ILE A 248 8.72 -11.05 -29.98
N ILE A 249 8.29 -10.90 -28.74
CA ILE A 249 8.05 -12.03 -27.83
C ILE A 249 6.68 -11.95 -27.18
N GLY A 250 6.09 -13.11 -26.91
CA GLY A 250 4.81 -13.27 -26.20
C GLY A 250 3.93 -14.33 -26.87
N TYR A 251 2.98 -14.89 -26.11
CA TYR A 251 2.09 -15.96 -26.56
C TYR A 251 2.82 -17.21 -27.10
N ASN A 252 3.88 -17.67 -26.43
CA ASN A 252 4.77 -18.77 -26.86
C ASN A 252 5.58 -18.51 -28.14
N GLN A 253 5.60 -17.29 -28.66
CA GLN A 253 6.32 -16.96 -29.88
C GLN A 253 7.50 -16.03 -29.58
N SER A 254 8.62 -16.26 -30.28
CA SER A 254 9.77 -15.35 -30.35
C SER A 254 10.15 -15.23 -31.82
N LEU A 255 10.17 -14.00 -32.33
CA LEU A 255 10.50 -13.66 -33.70
C LEU A 255 11.57 -12.57 -33.71
N LYS A 256 12.56 -12.68 -34.58
CA LYS A 256 13.57 -11.63 -34.78
C LYS A 256 13.16 -10.75 -35.95
N SER A 257 13.35 -9.45 -35.81
CA SER A 257 13.09 -8.49 -36.86
C SER A 257 14.05 -7.31 -36.79
N THR A 258 13.85 -6.34 -37.67
CA THR A 258 14.60 -5.10 -37.74
C THR A 258 13.62 -3.96 -38.00
N VAL A 259 13.76 -2.87 -37.25
CA VAL A 259 12.94 -1.68 -37.42
C VAL A 259 13.38 -0.96 -38.69
N THR A 260 12.55 -0.97 -39.72
CA THR A 260 12.86 -0.35 -41.03
C THR A 260 12.23 1.01 -41.24
N GLY A 261 11.24 1.35 -40.42
CA GLY A 261 10.59 2.64 -40.36
C GLY A 261 10.09 2.88 -38.95
N ILE A 262 10.23 4.12 -38.49
CA ILE A 262 9.61 4.62 -37.27
C ILE A 262 8.69 5.74 -37.72
N GLU A 263 7.41 5.60 -37.49
CA GLU A 263 6.40 6.60 -37.81
C GLU A 263 5.81 7.13 -36.51
N MET A 264 5.79 8.45 -36.37
CA MET A 264 5.05 9.15 -35.31
C MET A 264 4.20 10.20 -35.99
N PHE A 265 2.88 10.16 -35.80
CA PHE A 265 1.97 11.21 -36.28
C PHE A 265 2.09 11.47 -37.79
N HIS A 266 2.13 10.41 -38.60
CA HIS A 266 2.31 10.49 -40.06
C HIS A 266 3.63 11.13 -40.54
N GLN A 267 4.62 11.21 -39.64
CA GLN A 267 5.98 11.65 -39.94
C GLN A 267 6.96 10.50 -39.73
N LEU A 268 7.91 10.35 -40.65
CA LEU A 268 9.00 9.40 -40.51
C LEU A 268 10.09 9.97 -39.60
N MET A 269 10.51 9.17 -38.63
CA MET A 269 11.46 9.53 -37.59
C MET A 269 12.73 8.69 -37.70
N SER A 270 13.88 9.25 -37.34
CA SER A 270 15.16 8.53 -37.27
C SER A 270 15.32 7.72 -35.99
N GLN A 271 14.67 8.16 -34.90
CA GLN A 271 14.71 7.56 -33.57
C GLN A 271 13.41 7.87 -32.82
N ALA A 272 13.06 7.01 -31.86
CA ALA A 272 12.02 7.25 -30.87
C ALA A 272 12.47 6.84 -29.47
N GLU A 273 11.83 7.41 -28.44
CA GLU A 273 12.23 7.24 -27.04
C GLU A 273 11.08 6.87 -26.12
N ALA A 274 11.41 6.42 -24.91
CA ALA A 274 10.47 6.10 -23.85
C ALA A 274 9.41 7.20 -23.69
N GLY A 275 8.14 6.80 -23.80
CA GLY A 275 6.98 7.69 -23.76
C GLY A 275 6.31 7.98 -25.09
N ASP A 276 7.03 7.80 -26.20
CA ASP A 276 6.49 8.09 -27.53
C ASP A 276 5.48 7.03 -27.96
N GLN A 277 4.39 7.49 -28.58
CA GLN A 277 3.45 6.62 -29.30
C GLN A 277 3.96 6.46 -30.73
N VAL A 278 4.37 5.25 -31.10
CA VAL A 278 5.07 4.99 -32.37
C VAL A 278 4.38 3.90 -33.18
N GLY A 279 4.53 3.98 -34.51
CA GLY A 279 4.36 2.89 -35.44
C GLY A 279 5.73 2.38 -35.92
N LEU A 280 6.06 1.13 -35.65
CA LEU A 280 7.31 0.49 -36.09
C LEU A 280 7.02 -0.41 -37.28
N LEU A 281 7.63 -0.11 -38.43
CA LEU A 281 7.62 -0.98 -39.60
C LEU A 281 8.68 -2.07 -39.44
N LEU A 282 8.24 -3.32 -39.33
CA LEU A 282 9.09 -4.47 -39.04
C LEU A 282 9.39 -5.27 -40.32
N ARG A 283 10.68 -5.58 -40.52
CA ARG A 283 11.14 -6.36 -41.69
C ARG A 283 10.87 -7.84 -41.49
N GLY A 284 10.36 -8.50 -42.53
CA GLY A 284 10.32 -9.95 -42.62
C GLY A 284 9.29 -10.62 -41.69
N VAL A 285 8.33 -9.85 -41.18
CA VAL A 285 7.26 -10.35 -40.32
C VAL A 285 5.93 -10.12 -41.01
N LYS A 286 5.07 -11.15 -41.03
CA LYS A 286 3.72 -11.06 -41.57
C LYS A 286 2.72 -10.67 -40.48
N ARG A 287 1.61 -10.05 -40.88
CA ARG A 287 0.55 -9.60 -39.96
C ARG A 287 -0.05 -10.73 -39.11
N ASP A 288 -0.14 -11.93 -39.65
CA ASP A 288 -0.69 -13.12 -38.99
C ASP A 288 0.28 -13.77 -37.98
N GLU A 289 1.57 -13.43 -38.05
CA GLU A 289 2.60 -13.95 -37.14
C GLU A 289 2.74 -13.14 -35.85
N ILE A 290 2.18 -11.92 -35.82
CA ILE A 290 2.24 -11.04 -34.66
C ILE A 290 0.87 -10.53 -34.27
N ARG A 291 0.71 -10.26 -32.98
CA ARG A 291 -0.58 -9.86 -32.42
C ARG A 291 -0.41 -8.89 -31.27
N ARG A 292 -1.51 -8.20 -30.95
CA ARG A 292 -1.65 -7.45 -29.70
C ARG A 292 -1.32 -8.34 -28.50
N GLY A 293 -0.63 -7.74 -27.53
CA GLY A 293 -0.19 -8.37 -26.29
C GLY A 293 1.18 -9.05 -26.35
N GLN A 294 1.81 -9.09 -27.51
CA GLN A 294 3.26 -9.32 -27.60
C GLN A 294 4.02 -8.02 -27.29
N VAL A 295 5.32 -8.11 -27.05
CA VAL A 295 6.19 -6.95 -26.90
C VAL A 295 7.28 -6.98 -27.96
N VAL A 296 7.64 -5.80 -28.49
CA VAL A 296 8.88 -5.60 -29.23
C VAL A 296 9.92 -5.13 -28.24
N CYS A 297 11.06 -5.80 -28.18
CA CYS A 297 12.10 -5.50 -27.22
C CYS A 297 13.48 -5.56 -27.86
N GLU A 298 14.47 -5.01 -27.17
CA GLU A 298 15.86 -5.24 -27.50
C GLU A 298 16.16 -6.76 -27.42
N PRO A 299 16.86 -7.35 -28.41
CA PRO A 299 17.07 -8.80 -28.44
C PRO A 299 17.70 -9.34 -27.14
N LYS A 300 17.16 -10.44 -26.62
CA LYS A 300 17.59 -11.07 -25.35
C LYS A 300 17.41 -10.22 -24.08
N SER A 301 16.76 -9.05 -24.16
CA SER A 301 16.53 -8.22 -22.98
C SER A 301 15.39 -8.73 -22.09
N GLN A 302 14.54 -9.64 -22.61
CA GLN A 302 13.33 -10.12 -21.95
C GLN A 302 13.18 -11.64 -22.10
N SER A 303 12.40 -12.25 -21.21
CA SER A 303 12.08 -13.67 -21.23
C SER A 303 10.56 -13.90 -21.09
N MET A 304 10.08 -15.06 -21.52
CA MET A 304 8.67 -15.43 -21.42
C MET A 304 8.48 -16.57 -20.40
N GLN A 305 7.49 -16.43 -19.52
CA GLN A 305 7.13 -17.41 -18.51
C GLN A 305 5.64 -17.76 -18.63
N ASN A 306 5.29 -19.02 -18.39
CA ASN A 306 3.90 -19.47 -18.27
C ASN A 306 3.55 -19.93 -16.86
N TYR A 307 4.52 -19.94 -15.96
CA TYR A 307 4.32 -20.27 -14.56
C TYR A 307 4.97 -19.18 -13.74
N ILE A 308 4.19 -18.48 -12.94
CA ILE A 308 4.72 -17.47 -12.01
C ILE A 308 4.16 -17.72 -10.63
N GLN A 309 4.95 -17.40 -9.61
CA GLN A 309 4.47 -17.25 -8.26
C GLN A 309 4.18 -15.76 -8.05
N ALA A 310 3.02 -15.45 -7.48
CA ALA A 310 2.65 -14.07 -7.20
C ALA A 310 1.89 -13.96 -5.87
N GLN A 311 2.16 -12.85 -5.18
CA GLN A 311 1.43 -12.49 -3.97
C GLN A 311 0.28 -11.58 -4.35
N VAL A 312 -0.95 -12.00 -4.01
CA VAL A 312 -2.17 -11.30 -4.41
C VAL A 312 -3.10 -11.09 -3.22
N TYR A 313 -3.76 -9.94 -3.18
CA TYR A 313 -4.93 -9.72 -2.33
C TYR A 313 -6.20 -10.01 -3.13
N MET A 314 -7.07 -10.90 -2.64
CA MET A 314 -8.34 -11.20 -3.30
C MET A 314 -9.44 -10.28 -2.75
N LEU A 315 -10.07 -9.46 -3.59
CA LEU A 315 -11.09 -8.49 -3.17
C LEU A 315 -12.36 -9.17 -2.62
N SER A 316 -12.86 -8.64 -1.51
CA SER A 316 -14.13 -9.03 -0.90
C SER A 316 -15.34 -8.45 -1.64
N LYS A 317 -16.54 -8.99 -1.37
CA LYS A 317 -17.81 -8.45 -1.91
C LYS A 317 -18.03 -6.96 -1.59
N LYS A 318 -17.60 -6.49 -0.41
CA LYS A 318 -17.75 -5.08 0.00
C LYS A 318 -16.86 -4.14 -0.82
N GLU A 319 -15.78 -4.66 -1.39
CA GLU A 319 -14.82 -3.93 -2.21
C GLU A 319 -15.11 -4.08 -3.72
N GLY A 320 -16.28 -4.61 -4.07
CA GLY A 320 -16.65 -4.89 -5.46
C GLY A 320 -16.08 -6.20 -6.01
N GLY A 321 -15.47 -7.03 -5.16
CA GLY A 321 -14.95 -8.34 -5.52
C GLY A 321 -15.97 -9.47 -5.40
N ARG A 322 -15.47 -10.69 -5.18
CA ARG A 322 -16.28 -11.92 -5.18
C ARG A 322 -16.83 -12.22 -3.79
N ALA A 323 -17.94 -12.97 -3.71
CA ALA A 323 -18.50 -13.46 -2.44
C ALA A 323 -18.13 -14.92 -2.12
N LYS A 324 -17.80 -15.71 -3.14
CA LYS A 324 -17.45 -17.13 -3.02
C LYS A 324 -15.93 -17.32 -2.98
N PRO A 325 -15.41 -18.33 -2.25
CA PRO A 325 -13.99 -18.68 -2.26
C PRO A 325 -13.46 -19.04 -3.65
N PHE A 326 -12.15 -18.88 -3.80
CA PHE A 326 -11.35 -19.32 -4.93
C PHE A 326 -10.75 -20.68 -4.61
N LEU A 327 -10.97 -21.65 -5.49
CA LEU A 327 -10.41 -23.00 -5.37
C LEU A 327 -9.16 -23.13 -6.24
N SER A 328 -8.32 -24.13 -5.95
CA SER A 328 -7.25 -24.51 -6.87
C SER A 328 -7.84 -24.91 -8.23
N ARG A 329 -7.10 -24.62 -9.30
CA ARG A 329 -7.52 -24.69 -10.70
C ARG A 329 -8.72 -23.81 -11.05
N TYR A 330 -9.02 -22.79 -10.24
CA TYR A 330 -9.97 -21.76 -10.65
C TYR A 330 -9.41 -20.96 -11.82
N GLN A 331 -10.14 -20.94 -12.93
CA GLN A 331 -9.75 -20.19 -14.11
C GLN A 331 -10.14 -18.72 -13.97
N LEU A 332 -9.19 -17.84 -14.24
CA LEU A 332 -9.41 -16.40 -14.31
C LEU A 332 -8.66 -15.80 -15.50
N GLN A 333 -8.90 -14.51 -15.73
CA GLN A 333 -8.17 -13.72 -16.71
C GLN A 333 -7.19 -12.80 -15.98
N VAL A 334 -5.91 -12.87 -16.35
CA VAL A 334 -4.89 -11.94 -15.85
C VAL A 334 -4.69 -10.85 -16.90
N PHE A 335 -4.68 -9.60 -16.44
CA PHE A 335 -4.39 -8.44 -17.28
C PHE A 335 -3.08 -7.82 -16.82
N SER A 336 -2.16 -7.61 -17.75
CA SER A 336 -0.93 -6.85 -17.51
C SER A 336 -0.46 -6.20 -18.81
N LYS A 337 -0.06 -4.92 -18.73
CA LYS A 337 0.32 -4.11 -19.90
C LYS A 337 -0.72 -4.19 -21.03
N SER A 338 -0.33 -4.55 -22.25
CA SER A 338 -1.22 -4.67 -23.41
C SER A 338 -1.85 -6.04 -23.59
N TRP A 339 -1.55 -7.01 -22.72
CA TRP A 339 -1.99 -8.39 -22.87
C TRP A 339 -2.97 -8.82 -21.77
N ASP A 340 -3.80 -9.77 -22.17
CA ASP A 340 -4.61 -10.57 -21.28
C ASP A 340 -4.37 -12.06 -21.60
N CYS A 341 -4.26 -12.87 -20.55
CA CYS A 341 -4.07 -14.30 -20.69
C CYS A 341 -4.91 -15.03 -19.63
N PRO A 342 -5.67 -16.06 -20.03
CA PRO A 342 -6.27 -16.97 -19.07
C PRO A 342 -5.17 -17.66 -18.27
N ALA A 343 -5.37 -17.71 -16.96
CA ALA A 343 -4.51 -18.44 -16.04
C ALA A 343 -5.37 -19.28 -15.09
N TYR A 344 -4.81 -20.40 -14.66
CA TYR A 344 -5.34 -21.15 -13.54
C TYR A 344 -4.63 -20.69 -12.28
N ILE A 345 -5.41 -20.37 -11.25
CA ILE A 345 -4.88 -20.28 -9.89
C ILE A 345 -4.49 -21.69 -9.48
N VAL A 346 -3.23 -21.90 -9.14
CA VAL A 346 -2.76 -23.10 -8.46
C VAL A 346 -2.46 -22.69 -7.03
N LEU A 347 -3.25 -23.24 -6.10
CA LEU A 347 -3.03 -23.05 -4.68
C LEU A 347 -1.93 -24.03 -4.21
N PRO A 348 -1.09 -23.62 -3.25
CA PRO A 348 -0.11 -24.52 -2.66
C PRO A 348 -0.80 -25.71 -1.97
N GLU A 349 -0.13 -26.86 -1.88
CA GLU A 349 -0.72 -28.13 -1.42
C GLU A 349 -1.38 -28.08 -0.03
N ASN A 350 -1.00 -27.08 0.79
CA ASN A 350 -1.53 -26.85 2.13
C ASN A 350 -2.76 -25.92 2.18
N LYS A 351 -3.24 -25.38 1.06
CA LYS A 351 -4.36 -24.43 1.00
C LYS A 351 -5.44 -24.88 0.01
N GLU A 352 -6.56 -25.37 0.53
CA GLU A 352 -7.68 -25.87 -0.31
C GLU A 352 -8.46 -24.75 -1.00
N MET A 353 -8.55 -23.58 -0.36
CA MET A 353 -9.30 -22.43 -0.86
C MET A 353 -8.71 -21.11 -0.35
N VAL A 354 -8.97 -20.03 -1.10
CA VAL A 354 -8.69 -18.64 -0.71
C VAL A 354 -10.02 -17.90 -0.61
N MET A 355 -10.28 -17.27 0.53
CA MET A 355 -11.48 -16.48 0.76
C MET A 355 -11.37 -15.10 0.12
N PRO A 356 -12.48 -14.48 -0.30
CA PRO A 356 -12.49 -13.07 -0.66
C PRO A 356 -12.21 -12.18 0.56
N GLY A 357 -11.39 -11.16 0.41
CA GLY A 357 -10.79 -10.36 1.48
C GLY A 357 -9.52 -10.97 2.08
N GLU A 358 -9.05 -12.08 1.52
CA GLU A 358 -7.85 -12.80 1.97
C GLU A 358 -6.69 -12.60 1.00
N ASP A 359 -5.51 -12.56 1.59
CA ASP A 359 -4.26 -12.60 0.89
C ASP A 359 -3.85 -14.04 0.54
N ALA A 360 -3.23 -14.22 -0.62
CA ALA A 360 -2.74 -15.52 -1.03
C ALA A 360 -1.46 -15.40 -1.87
N THR A 361 -0.48 -16.23 -1.51
CA THR A 361 0.55 -16.60 -2.46
C THR A 361 -0.05 -17.66 -3.36
N ILE A 362 -0.22 -17.32 -4.64
CA ILE A 362 -0.77 -18.22 -5.65
C ILE A 362 0.26 -18.42 -6.75
N GLU A 363 0.22 -19.61 -7.34
CA GLU A 363 0.89 -19.85 -8.61
C GLU A 363 -0.12 -19.58 -9.72
N LEU A 364 0.30 -18.85 -10.75
CA LEU A 364 -0.49 -18.58 -11.93
C LEU A 364 0.08 -19.40 -13.08
N ASP A 365 -0.70 -20.41 -13.49
CA ASP A 365 -0.43 -21.28 -14.62
C ASP A 365 -1.12 -20.70 -15.87
N PHE A 366 -0.36 -19.95 -16.65
CA PHE A 366 -0.83 -19.33 -17.88
C PHE A 366 -0.90 -20.36 -19.00
N GLN A 367 -1.98 -20.32 -19.79
CA GLN A 367 -2.11 -21.17 -20.97
C GLN A 367 -1.05 -20.88 -22.05
N LYS A 368 -0.41 -19.71 -22.00
CA LYS A 368 0.61 -19.25 -22.93
C LYS A 368 1.74 -18.58 -22.15
N LYS A 369 2.98 -18.73 -22.61
CA LYS A 369 4.14 -18.00 -22.08
C LYS A 369 4.00 -16.53 -22.43
N MET A 370 3.93 -15.69 -21.40
CA MET A 370 3.79 -14.24 -21.48
C MET A 370 5.05 -13.56 -20.95
N VAL A 371 5.23 -12.29 -21.33
CA VAL A 371 6.34 -11.47 -20.80
C VAL A 371 5.90 -10.84 -19.50
N LEU A 372 6.61 -11.21 -18.43
CA LEU A 372 6.38 -10.78 -17.06
C LEU A 372 7.75 -10.56 -16.40
N GLU A 373 7.89 -9.42 -15.73
CA GLU A 373 9.06 -9.08 -14.92
C GLU A 373 8.71 -9.15 -13.42
N PRO A 374 9.65 -9.50 -12.54
CA PRO A 374 9.46 -9.32 -11.09
C PRO A 374 9.04 -7.88 -10.77
N GLY A 375 8.11 -7.73 -9.82
CA GLY A 375 7.51 -6.43 -9.47
C GLY A 375 6.48 -5.88 -10.47
N GLN A 376 6.27 -6.54 -11.63
CA GLN A 376 5.29 -6.08 -12.62
C GLN A 376 3.86 -6.19 -12.10
N ARG A 377 3.13 -5.07 -12.14
CA ARG A 377 1.73 -5.02 -11.72
C ARG A 377 0.84 -5.84 -12.66
N PHE A 378 -0.14 -6.50 -12.07
CA PHE A 378 -1.20 -7.18 -12.80
C PHE A 378 -2.51 -7.15 -12.03
N THR A 379 -3.61 -7.35 -12.76
CA THR A 379 -4.95 -7.40 -12.20
C THR A 379 -5.59 -8.74 -12.52
N LEU A 380 -6.18 -9.36 -11.51
CA LEU A 380 -6.96 -10.59 -11.66
C LEU A 380 -8.43 -10.24 -11.89
N ARG A 381 -9.07 -10.79 -12.94
CA ARG A 381 -10.50 -10.61 -13.20
C ARG A 381 -11.19 -11.92 -13.58
N ALA A 382 -12.46 -12.06 -13.21
CA ALA A 382 -13.36 -13.10 -13.73
C ALA A 382 -14.79 -12.57 -13.81
N SER A 383 -15.58 -13.07 -14.77
CA SER A 383 -17.01 -12.76 -14.91
C SER A 383 -17.35 -11.25 -14.90
N GLY A 384 -16.46 -10.41 -15.45
CA GLY A 384 -16.66 -8.96 -15.52
C GLY A 384 -16.20 -8.18 -14.29
N THR A 385 -15.74 -8.84 -13.21
CA THR A 385 -15.36 -8.18 -11.95
C THR A 385 -13.86 -8.28 -11.65
N THR A 386 -13.30 -7.29 -10.96
CA THR A 386 -11.92 -7.35 -10.44
C THR A 386 -11.89 -8.23 -9.19
N LEU A 387 -10.93 -9.16 -9.17
CA LEU A 387 -10.78 -10.16 -8.13
C LEU A 387 -9.57 -9.93 -7.23
N GLY A 388 -8.52 -9.22 -7.68
CA GLY A 388 -7.31 -9.00 -6.86
C GLY A 388 -6.13 -8.30 -7.56
N TYR A 389 -5.11 -7.90 -6.79
CA TYR A 389 -3.89 -7.17 -7.23
C TYR A 389 -2.64 -7.56 -6.39
N GLY A 390 -1.43 -7.19 -6.84
CA GLY A 390 -0.14 -7.50 -6.19
C GLY A 390 0.78 -6.29 -5.90
N VAL A 391 1.61 -6.41 -4.84
CA VAL A 391 2.53 -5.46 -4.16
C VAL A 391 1.92 -4.71 -2.95
N ARG A 392 2.68 -4.65 -1.83
CA ARG A 392 2.21 -4.14 -0.53
C ARG A 392 3.27 -3.34 0.26
N GLU A 393 2.94 -2.14 0.73
CA GLU A 393 3.80 -1.31 1.61
C GLU A 393 3.24 -1.11 3.02
N CYS A 394 4.12 -0.89 4.01
CA CYS A 394 3.76 -0.59 5.39
C CYS A 394 4.48 0.69 5.87
N VAL A 395 3.83 1.48 6.72
CA VAL A 395 4.44 2.68 7.32
C VAL A 395 4.57 2.49 8.84
N SER A 396 5.78 2.69 9.38
CA SER A 396 6.02 2.60 10.82
C SER A 396 5.98 3.99 11.47
N ILE A 397 5.26 4.15 12.58
CA ILE A 397 5.11 5.43 13.29
C ILE A 397 5.56 5.24 14.75
N HIS A 398 6.55 6.02 15.15
CA HIS A 398 7.22 5.93 16.46
C HIS A 398 6.91 7.19 17.25
N VAL A 399 6.18 7.06 18.36
CA VAL A 399 5.64 8.21 19.10
C VAL A 399 6.19 8.28 20.52
N GLY A 400 6.73 9.45 20.89
CA GLY A 400 7.31 9.74 22.20
C GLY A 400 8.64 9.03 22.43
N GLN A 401 9.33 9.38 23.52
CA GLN A 401 10.64 8.83 23.89
C GLN A 401 10.74 7.30 23.75
N ALA A 402 9.83 6.54 24.35
CA ALA A 402 9.88 5.07 24.27
C ALA A 402 9.72 4.58 22.83
N GLY A 403 8.75 5.14 22.09
CA GLY A 403 8.51 4.79 20.70
C GLY A 403 9.72 5.09 19.82
N VAL A 404 10.30 6.28 19.93
CA VAL A 404 11.47 6.72 19.16
C VAL A 404 12.69 5.84 19.44
N GLN A 405 12.98 5.54 20.71
CA GLN A 405 14.14 4.72 21.08
C GLN A 405 13.99 3.26 20.62
N ILE A 406 12.80 2.68 20.73
CA ILE A 406 12.52 1.33 20.22
C ILE A 406 12.58 1.33 18.69
N GLY A 407 11.98 2.34 18.05
CA GLY A 407 12.02 2.51 16.60
C GLY A 407 13.45 2.58 16.07
N ASN A 408 14.33 3.33 16.72
CA ASN A 408 15.75 3.42 16.36
C ASN A 408 16.44 2.05 16.45
N ALA A 409 16.19 1.27 17.51
CA ALA A 409 16.72 -0.09 17.65
C ALA A 409 16.13 -1.06 16.60
N CYS A 410 14.84 -0.92 16.25
CA CYS A 410 14.20 -1.73 15.22
C CYS A 410 14.82 -1.48 13.85
N TRP A 411 15.03 -0.22 13.46
CA TRP A 411 15.62 0.12 12.17
C TRP A 411 17.11 -0.21 12.08
N GLU A 412 17.85 -0.15 13.19
CA GLU A 412 19.21 -0.71 13.27
C GLU A 412 19.17 -2.21 12.92
N LEU A 413 18.30 -2.98 13.56
CA LEU A 413 18.16 -4.41 13.29
C LEU A 413 17.68 -4.69 11.85
N PHE A 414 16.70 -3.94 11.34
CA PHE A 414 16.22 -4.12 9.97
C PHE A 414 17.33 -3.84 8.95
N CYS A 415 18.15 -2.80 9.18
CA CYS A 415 19.30 -2.53 8.33
C CYS A 415 20.29 -3.71 8.33
N LEU A 416 20.59 -4.26 9.51
CA LEU A 416 21.48 -5.41 9.63
C LEU A 416 20.92 -6.68 8.97
N GLU A 417 19.61 -6.92 9.10
CA GLU A 417 18.96 -8.07 8.45
C GLU A 417 18.95 -7.94 6.94
N HIS A 418 18.70 -6.73 6.41
CA HIS A 418 18.65 -6.46 4.96
C HIS A 418 20.00 -6.13 4.33
N GLY A 419 21.08 -6.02 5.11
CA GLY A 419 22.39 -5.61 4.58
C GLY A 419 22.45 -4.14 4.16
N VAL A 420 21.59 -3.28 4.72
CA VAL A 420 21.58 -1.83 4.46
C VAL A 420 22.56 -1.14 5.39
N GLN A 421 23.43 -0.31 4.82
CA GLN A 421 24.38 0.51 5.55
C GLN A 421 23.67 1.66 6.28
N PRO A 422 24.29 2.25 7.32
CA PRO A 422 23.76 3.45 7.96
C PRO A 422 23.59 4.67 7.01
N SER A 423 24.25 4.65 5.85
CA SER A 423 24.07 5.64 4.77
C SER A 423 22.78 5.44 3.97
N GLY A 424 22.16 4.26 4.03
CA GLY A 424 21.06 3.80 3.18
C GLY A 424 21.50 3.06 1.91
N GLU A 425 22.79 2.83 1.72
CA GLU A 425 23.33 2.02 0.59
C GLU A 425 23.37 0.53 0.96
N MET A 426 23.22 -0.38 0.01
CA MET A 426 23.29 -1.83 0.26
C MET A 426 24.74 -2.36 0.32
N TYR A 427 24.98 -3.38 1.13
CA TYR A 427 26.21 -4.18 1.11
C TYR A 427 26.15 -5.21 -0.03
N GLY A 428 26.69 -4.85 -1.20
CA GLY A 428 26.78 -5.76 -2.34
C GLY A 428 25.44 -6.04 -3.02
N ASP A 429 25.46 -6.91 -4.02
CA ASP A 429 24.30 -7.29 -4.84
C ASP A 429 23.66 -8.56 -4.25
N LEU A 430 22.61 -8.40 -3.44
CA LEU A 430 21.89 -9.51 -2.77
C LEU A 430 20.84 -10.20 -3.68
N GLY A 431 20.73 -9.77 -4.95
CA GLY A 431 19.78 -10.31 -5.94
C GLY A 431 18.40 -9.65 -5.88
N ARG A 432 17.76 -9.47 -7.04
CA ARG A 432 16.52 -8.68 -7.23
C ARG A 432 15.31 -9.16 -6.41
N ASP A 433 15.15 -10.47 -6.20
CA ASP A 433 14.02 -11.01 -5.43
C ASP A 433 14.06 -10.57 -3.95
N TYR A 434 15.25 -10.25 -3.43
CA TYR A 434 15.45 -9.71 -2.08
C TYR A 434 15.16 -8.21 -2.00
N GLU A 435 15.47 -7.47 -3.08
CA GLU A 435 15.19 -6.03 -3.20
C GLU A 435 13.68 -5.75 -3.23
N ASP A 436 12.90 -6.59 -3.90
CA ASP A 436 11.43 -6.42 -3.99
C ASP A 436 10.72 -6.58 -2.63
N ALA A 437 11.13 -7.55 -1.79
CA ALA A 437 10.58 -7.72 -0.44
C ALA A 437 10.97 -6.57 0.51
N MET A 438 12.09 -5.91 0.22
CA MET A 438 12.58 -4.77 1.00
C MET A 438 11.75 -3.50 0.74
N GLN A 439 11.12 -3.37 -0.43
CA GLN A 439 10.30 -2.21 -0.81
C GLN A 439 9.04 -2.03 0.08
N THR A 440 8.62 -3.08 0.79
CA THR A 440 7.51 -3.00 1.76
C THR A 440 7.82 -2.03 2.91
N PHE A 441 9.08 -1.99 3.38
CA PHE A 441 9.51 -1.15 4.51
C PHE A 441 10.45 -0.01 4.09
N TYR A 442 11.09 -0.10 2.92
CA TYR A 442 11.98 0.94 2.39
C TYR A 442 11.41 1.53 1.10
N SER A 443 11.67 2.81 0.86
CA SER A 443 11.54 3.43 -0.45
C SER A 443 12.92 3.57 -1.08
N GLU A 444 13.04 3.25 -2.36
CA GLU A 444 14.27 3.47 -3.11
C GLU A 444 14.26 4.86 -3.74
N THR A 445 15.34 5.60 -3.52
CA THR A 445 15.57 6.88 -4.20
C THR A 445 16.29 6.65 -5.51
N GLY A 446 16.14 7.55 -6.49
CA GLY A 446 16.80 7.42 -7.80
C GLY A 446 18.34 7.38 -7.79
N GLY A 447 18.99 7.54 -6.63
CA GLY A 447 20.42 7.35 -6.43
C GLY A 447 20.81 6.00 -5.82
N GLY A 448 19.90 5.01 -5.76
CA GLY A 448 20.15 3.68 -5.20
C GLY A 448 20.21 3.64 -3.67
N LYS A 449 19.75 4.69 -2.99
CA LYS A 449 19.66 4.76 -1.54
C LYS A 449 18.27 4.35 -1.08
N TYR A 450 18.22 3.45 -0.11
CA TYR A 450 17.00 3.00 0.55
C TYR A 450 16.72 3.84 1.79
N VAL A 451 15.50 4.37 1.85
CA VAL A 451 15.01 5.23 2.93
C VAL A 451 13.84 4.51 3.63
N PRO A 452 13.88 4.34 4.96
CA PRO A 452 12.79 3.75 5.71
C PRO A 452 11.46 4.46 5.51
N ARG A 453 10.36 3.71 5.42
CA ARG A 453 8.98 4.21 5.50
C ARG A 453 8.59 4.40 6.96
N ALA A 454 9.25 5.35 7.63
CA ALA A 454 9.10 5.60 9.05
C ALA A 454 8.80 7.07 9.35
N ILE A 455 8.02 7.31 10.41
CA ILE A 455 7.88 8.62 11.07
C ILE A 455 8.32 8.48 12.52
N PHE A 456 9.12 9.42 12.99
CA PHE A 456 9.47 9.59 14.39
C PHE A 456 8.89 10.92 14.84
N ALA A 457 8.05 10.89 15.87
CA ALA A 457 7.39 12.07 16.40
C ALA A 457 7.53 12.13 17.91
N ASP A 458 8.03 13.25 18.43
CA ASP A 458 7.96 13.58 19.85
C ASP A 458 7.66 15.06 20.04
N LEU A 459 6.98 15.39 21.14
CA LEU A 459 6.62 16.76 21.49
C LEU A 459 7.85 17.56 21.98
N GLU A 460 8.91 16.85 22.38
CA GLU A 460 10.23 17.42 22.74
C GLU A 460 11.33 16.97 21.76
N PRO A 461 12.37 17.79 21.49
CA PRO A 461 13.40 17.42 20.53
C PRO A 461 14.43 16.38 21.00
N THR A 462 14.65 16.19 22.29
CA THR A 462 15.84 15.50 22.84
C THR A 462 16.11 14.13 22.18
N VAL A 463 15.12 13.25 22.17
CA VAL A 463 15.26 11.86 21.65
C VAL A 463 15.29 11.79 20.12
N VAL A 464 14.58 12.69 19.43
CA VAL A 464 14.59 12.76 17.97
C VAL A 464 15.94 13.32 17.49
N ASP A 465 16.53 14.24 18.26
CA ASP A 465 17.85 14.78 18.02
C ASP A 465 18.96 13.75 18.17
N GLU A 466 18.81 12.77 19.07
CA GLU A 466 19.71 11.62 19.15
C GLU A 466 19.71 10.81 17.85
N VAL A 467 18.54 10.62 17.22
CA VAL A 467 18.45 9.97 15.90
C VAL A 467 19.10 10.84 14.81
N ARG A 468 18.87 12.16 14.83
CA ARG A 468 19.49 13.11 13.88
C ARG A 468 21.02 13.18 13.99
N LYS A 469 21.58 12.91 15.18
CA LYS A 469 23.03 13.00 15.44
C LYS A 469 23.71 11.63 15.50
N GLY A 470 22.94 10.55 15.60
CA GLY A 470 23.41 9.18 15.75
C GLY A 470 23.98 8.55 14.48
N THR A 471 24.31 7.26 14.58
CA THR A 471 24.93 6.47 13.50
C THR A 471 24.10 6.47 12.22
N TYR A 472 22.77 6.35 12.35
CA TYR A 472 21.81 6.26 11.24
C TYR A 472 21.26 7.62 10.79
N ARG A 473 21.92 8.74 11.12
CA ARG A 473 21.47 10.11 10.76
C ARG A 473 21.23 10.33 9.26
N LYS A 474 21.91 9.57 8.40
CA LYS A 474 21.76 9.66 6.94
C LYS A 474 20.66 8.77 6.41
N LEU A 475 20.17 7.80 7.18
CA LEU A 475 19.20 6.81 6.72
C LEU A 475 17.81 7.44 6.51
N PHE A 476 17.34 8.19 7.50
CA PHE A 476 16.00 8.80 7.48
C PHE A 476 15.99 10.12 6.71
N HIS A 477 14.86 10.42 6.08
CA HIS A 477 14.62 11.75 5.51
C HIS A 477 14.37 12.76 6.64
N PRO A 478 14.90 13.99 6.61
CA PRO A 478 14.72 14.96 7.70
C PRO A 478 13.25 15.24 8.05
N ASP A 479 12.36 15.24 7.05
CA ASP A 479 10.92 15.44 7.26
C ASP A 479 10.23 14.29 8.00
N GLN A 480 10.88 13.13 8.14
CA GLN A 480 10.38 12.00 8.92
C GLN A 480 10.66 12.15 10.42
N LEU A 481 11.56 13.05 10.80
CA LEU A 481 12.02 13.26 12.17
C LEU A 481 11.37 14.54 12.71
N ILE A 482 10.25 14.39 13.40
CA ILE A 482 9.38 15.48 13.83
C ILE A 482 9.55 15.70 15.34
N SER A 483 9.88 16.93 15.71
CA SER A 483 10.12 17.32 17.11
C SER A 483 9.40 18.61 17.43
N GLY A 484 8.76 18.67 18.59
CA GLY A 484 8.12 19.87 19.09
C GLY A 484 9.11 20.74 19.87
N LYS A 485 8.57 21.65 20.69
CA LYS A 485 9.36 22.52 21.56
C LYS A 485 9.13 22.27 23.04
N GLU A 486 7.96 21.71 23.38
CA GLU A 486 7.51 21.52 24.74
C GLU A 486 7.03 20.09 24.91
N ASP A 487 7.45 19.43 25.99
CA ASP A 487 7.03 18.07 26.28
C ASP A 487 5.59 18.02 26.82
N ALA A 488 5.04 16.81 26.91
CA ALA A 488 3.77 16.57 27.59
C ALA A 488 3.91 16.36 29.10
N ALA A 489 5.13 16.38 29.68
CA ALA A 489 5.39 16.28 31.11
C ALA A 489 4.66 15.11 31.82
N ASN A 490 4.62 13.94 31.18
CA ASN A 490 3.87 12.77 31.65
C ASN A 490 2.35 13.01 31.85
N ASN A 491 1.75 13.95 31.13
CA ASN A 491 0.34 14.29 31.22
C ASN A 491 -0.38 13.97 29.91
N TYR A 492 -1.31 13.01 29.94
CA TYR A 492 -2.17 12.65 28.80
C TYR A 492 -2.91 13.86 28.23
N ALA A 493 -3.50 14.71 29.07
CA ALA A 493 -4.30 15.84 28.63
C ALA A 493 -3.46 16.86 27.85
N ARG A 494 -2.23 17.11 28.28
CA ARG A 494 -1.29 17.98 27.56
C ARG A 494 -0.91 17.39 26.19
N GLY A 495 -0.71 16.07 26.12
CA GLY A 495 -0.45 15.36 24.86
C GLY A 495 -1.66 15.28 23.93
N HIS A 496 -2.90 15.29 24.44
CA HIS A 496 -4.11 15.10 23.64
C HIS A 496 -4.84 16.43 23.33
N TYR A 497 -5.00 17.30 24.32
CA TYR A 497 -5.76 18.55 24.23
C TYR A 497 -4.89 19.80 24.13
N GLY A 498 -3.69 19.79 24.72
CA GLY A 498 -2.77 20.92 24.75
C GLY A 498 -1.77 20.92 23.59
N VAL A 499 -0.50 20.65 23.91
CA VAL A 499 0.64 20.70 22.98
C VAL A 499 0.44 19.78 21.77
N GLY A 500 -0.14 18.59 21.95
CA GLY A 500 -0.34 17.65 20.84
C GLY A 500 -1.23 18.20 19.72
N LYS A 501 -2.25 19.00 20.03
CA LYS A 501 -3.09 19.66 19.01
C LYS A 501 -2.31 20.63 18.13
N GLN A 502 -1.21 21.20 18.63
CA GLN A 502 -0.36 22.09 17.84
C GLN A 502 0.52 21.31 16.85
N MET A 503 0.83 20.05 17.15
CA MET A 503 1.70 19.21 16.33
C MET A 503 0.93 18.29 15.36
N ILE A 504 -0.34 17.97 15.64
CA ILE A 504 -1.08 16.93 14.92
C ILE A 504 -1.13 17.14 13.40
N GLU A 505 -1.42 18.37 12.94
CA GLU A 505 -1.52 18.69 11.52
C GLU A 505 -0.17 18.49 10.80
N LEU A 506 0.94 18.86 11.46
CA LEU A 506 2.28 18.64 10.92
C LEU A 506 2.56 17.15 10.76
N VAL A 507 2.26 16.34 11.78
CA VAL A 507 2.52 14.89 11.73
C VAL A 507 1.65 14.21 10.67
N LEU A 508 0.38 14.58 10.55
CA LEU A 508 -0.53 14.06 9.52
C LEU A 508 -0.07 14.42 8.10
N ASP A 509 0.40 15.65 7.87
CA ASP A 509 0.98 16.05 6.57
C ASP A 509 2.21 15.21 6.21
N ARG A 510 3.10 14.92 7.18
CA ARG A 510 4.26 14.06 6.94
C ARG A 510 3.90 12.60 6.69
N ILE A 511 2.91 12.07 7.41
CA ILE A 511 2.37 10.73 7.14
C ILE A 511 1.79 10.69 5.73
N ARG A 512 1.00 11.69 5.34
CA ARG A 512 0.40 11.79 4.00
C ARG A 512 1.47 11.77 2.90
N LYS A 513 2.53 12.56 3.04
CA LYS A 513 3.66 12.59 2.10
C LYS A 513 4.40 11.26 1.96
N LEU A 514 4.41 10.42 3.00
CA LEU A 514 4.96 9.06 2.91
C LEU A 514 3.97 8.06 2.29
N VAL A 515 2.68 8.27 2.50
CA VAL A 515 1.62 7.38 2.01
C VAL A 515 1.32 7.62 0.53
N GLU A 516 1.36 8.85 0.05
CA GLU A 516 1.03 9.22 -1.34
C GLU A 516 1.82 8.42 -2.40
N PRO A 517 3.15 8.18 -2.25
CA PRO A 517 3.90 7.35 -3.19
C PRO A 517 3.67 5.84 -3.01
N CYS A 518 2.96 5.39 -1.96
CA CYS A 518 2.67 3.98 -1.74
C CYS A 518 1.57 3.51 -2.71
N THR A 519 1.82 2.39 -3.36
CA THR A 519 0.99 1.86 -4.44
C THR A 519 -0.08 0.89 -3.93
N GLY A 520 0.19 0.25 -2.79
CA GLY A 520 -0.64 -0.72 -2.09
C GLY A 520 -0.40 -0.71 -0.58
N LEU A 521 -0.61 0.46 0.07
CA LEU A 521 -0.46 0.58 1.53
C LEU A 521 -1.36 -0.43 2.26
N GLN A 522 -0.76 -1.34 3.03
CA GLN A 522 -1.49 -2.27 3.91
C GLN A 522 -2.04 -1.55 5.13
N GLY A 523 -1.18 -0.77 5.79
CA GLY A 523 -1.46 -0.26 7.11
C GLY A 523 -0.27 0.40 7.79
N PHE A 524 -0.48 0.68 9.07
CA PHE A 524 0.44 1.41 9.93
C PHE A 524 0.85 0.54 11.12
N ILE A 525 2.12 0.62 11.49
CA ILE A 525 2.68 -0.06 12.67
C ILE A 525 3.13 1.01 13.65
N PHE A 526 2.52 1.06 14.82
CA PHE A 526 2.83 2.03 15.86
C PHE A 526 3.74 1.43 16.92
N THR A 527 4.69 2.22 17.42
CA THR A 527 5.46 1.90 18.62
C THR A 527 5.41 3.08 19.58
N ARG A 528 4.95 2.84 20.81
CA ARG A 528 4.72 3.90 21.81
C ARG A 528 4.62 3.36 23.24
N SER A 529 4.59 4.25 24.23
CA SER A 529 4.34 3.90 25.65
C SER A 529 2.93 4.28 26.10
N PHE A 530 2.34 3.48 26.99
CA PHE A 530 1.11 3.87 27.70
C PHE A 530 1.35 4.89 28.83
N GLY A 531 2.54 4.86 29.44
CA GLY A 531 2.83 5.67 30.62
C GLY A 531 3.17 7.14 30.37
N GLY A 532 3.85 7.45 29.25
CA GLY A 532 4.30 8.82 28.96
C GLY A 532 3.22 9.69 28.31
N GLY A 533 3.25 11.01 28.52
CA GLY A 533 2.22 11.94 28.03
C GLY A 533 2.12 12.04 26.51
N SER A 534 3.26 12.07 25.80
CA SER A 534 3.28 12.04 24.33
C SER A 534 2.82 10.66 23.81
N GLY A 535 3.40 9.59 24.33
CA GLY A 535 3.07 8.22 23.92
C GLY A 535 1.61 7.85 24.20
N SER A 536 0.99 8.41 25.23
CA SER A 536 -0.41 8.19 25.57
C SER A 536 -1.32 9.17 24.83
N GLY A 537 -1.25 10.45 25.17
CA GLY A 537 -2.20 11.48 24.73
C GLY A 537 -2.11 11.81 23.26
N PHE A 538 -0.89 12.06 22.77
CA PHE A 538 -0.68 12.42 21.36
C PHE A 538 -0.97 11.23 20.44
N THR A 539 -0.65 10.00 20.85
CA THR A 539 -1.03 8.81 20.07
C THR A 539 -2.53 8.63 20.00
N SER A 540 -3.27 8.80 21.10
CA SER A 540 -4.74 8.73 21.08
C SER A 540 -5.34 9.74 20.10
N LEU A 541 -4.86 10.99 20.13
CA LEU A 541 -5.28 12.02 19.17
C LEU A 541 -4.92 11.63 17.73
N LEU A 542 -3.71 11.11 17.51
CA LEU A 542 -3.25 10.70 16.18
C LEU A 542 -4.07 9.54 15.62
N MET A 543 -4.41 8.54 16.45
CA MET A 543 -5.22 7.38 16.04
C MET A 543 -6.65 7.76 15.66
N GLU A 544 -7.26 8.71 16.38
CA GLU A 544 -8.57 9.26 16.04
C GLU A 544 -8.55 9.91 14.65
N ARG A 545 -7.58 10.81 14.41
CA ARG A 545 -7.42 11.49 13.11
C ARG A 545 -7.09 10.52 11.99
N MET A 546 -6.21 9.56 12.23
CA MET A 546 -5.84 8.55 11.24
C MET A 546 -6.98 7.57 10.94
N SER A 547 -7.88 7.32 11.88
CA SER A 547 -9.07 6.51 11.61
C SER A 547 -10.06 7.23 10.71
N ARG A 548 -10.13 8.57 10.78
CA ARG A 548 -10.90 9.38 9.83
C ARG A 548 -10.27 9.37 8.44
N ASP A 549 -8.97 9.61 8.35
CA ASP A 549 -8.29 9.81 7.06
C ASP A 549 -7.95 8.47 6.37
N TYR A 550 -7.67 7.41 7.16
CA TYR A 550 -7.25 6.08 6.69
C TYR A 550 -8.07 4.94 7.32
N GLY A 551 -9.38 5.13 7.49
CA GLY A 551 -10.25 4.20 8.23
C GLY A 551 -10.28 2.75 7.73
N LYS A 552 -9.96 2.50 6.45
CA LYS A 552 -9.90 1.15 5.87
C LYS A 552 -8.53 0.45 6.03
N LYS A 553 -7.52 1.14 6.56
CA LYS A 553 -6.15 0.64 6.67
C LYS A 553 -5.90 0.08 8.06
N THR A 554 -5.24 -1.08 8.12
CA THR A 554 -4.95 -1.75 9.40
C THR A 554 -3.97 -0.93 10.24
N LYS A 555 -4.20 -0.87 11.54
CA LYS A 555 -3.35 -0.20 12.52
C LYS A 555 -2.95 -1.22 13.58
N LEU A 556 -1.68 -1.61 13.58
CA LEU A 556 -1.11 -2.48 14.61
C LEU A 556 -0.27 -1.65 15.57
N GLU A 557 -0.27 -2.03 16.84
CA GLU A 557 0.42 -1.28 17.89
C GLU A 557 1.33 -2.19 18.73
N PHE A 558 2.56 -1.74 18.97
CA PHE A 558 3.46 -2.24 20.00
C PHE A 558 3.48 -1.24 21.15
N ALA A 559 2.80 -1.60 22.24
CA ALA A 559 2.54 -0.72 23.36
C ALA A 559 3.34 -1.12 24.59
N ILE A 560 4.17 -0.20 25.09
CA ILE A 560 4.94 -0.42 26.31
C ILE A 560 4.04 -0.21 27.53
N TYR A 561 3.77 -1.32 28.23
CA TYR A 561 3.00 -1.37 29.46
C TYR A 561 3.87 -0.92 30.65
N PRO A 562 3.33 -0.05 31.53
CA PRO A 562 4.09 0.56 32.62
C PRO A 562 4.47 -0.43 33.73
N ALA A 563 5.71 -0.33 34.21
CA ALA A 563 6.25 -1.16 35.29
C ALA A 563 6.73 -0.30 36.47
N PRO A 564 6.27 -0.54 37.71
CA PRO A 564 6.54 0.34 38.84
C PRO A 564 8.02 0.41 39.28
N HIS A 565 8.85 -0.58 38.94
CA HIS A 565 10.27 -0.57 39.32
C HIS A 565 11.17 0.21 38.34
N ILE A 566 10.67 0.49 37.13
CA ILE A 566 11.42 1.14 36.04
C ILE A 566 10.77 2.48 35.65
N SER A 567 9.48 2.64 35.96
CA SER A 567 8.71 3.85 35.72
C SER A 567 9.31 5.06 36.43
N THR A 568 9.38 6.17 35.69
CA THR A 568 9.79 7.48 36.20
C THR A 568 8.59 8.35 36.60
N ALA A 569 7.36 7.94 36.31
CA ALA A 569 6.17 8.76 36.45
C ALA A 569 5.08 8.12 37.34
N ILE A 570 4.66 8.86 38.37
CA ILE A 570 3.64 8.40 39.33
C ILE A 570 2.26 8.29 38.66
N VAL A 571 1.98 9.12 37.65
CA VAL A 571 0.68 9.24 36.98
C VAL A 571 0.49 8.31 35.77
N GLU A 572 1.42 7.38 35.52
CA GLU A 572 1.28 6.39 34.45
C GLU A 572 -0.04 5.59 34.48
N PRO A 573 -0.60 5.23 35.66
CA PRO A 573 -1.90 4.56 35.69
C PRO A 573 -3.01 5.39 35.03
N TYR A 574 -3.03 6.71 35.24
CA TYR A 574 -3.99 7.59 34.58
C TYR A 574 -3.79 7.62 33.07
N ASN A 575 -2.56 7.86 32.62
CA ASN A 575 -2.26 7.95 31.20
C ASN A 575 -2.61 6.65 30.45
N SER A 576 -2.34 5.50 31.09
CA SER A 576 -2.58 4.19 30.49
C SER A 576 -4.07 3.85 30.37
N ILE A 577 -4.90 4.19 31.37
CA ILE A 577 -6.35 4.00 31.28
C ILE A 577 -6.93 4.91 30.21
N LEU A 578 -6.59 6.20 30.24
CA LEU A 578 -7.11 7.20 29.31
C LEU A 578 -6.74 6.88 27.86
N THR A 579 -5.50 6.48 27.62
CA THR A 579 -5.08 6.14 26.26
C THR A 579 -5.65 4.83 25.76
N THR A 580 -5.82 3.83 26.63
CA THR A 580 -6.47 2.58 26.25
C THR A 580 -7.91 2.87 25.81
N HIS A 581 -8.66 3.64 26.60
CA HIS A 581 -10.00 4.10 26.24
C HIS A 581 -10.00 4.86 24.91
N GLY A 582 -9.14 5.87 24.76
CA GLY A 582 -9.08 6.70 23.54
C GLY A 582 -8.51 6.00 22.29
N THR A 583 -8.01 4.77 22.39
CA THR A 583 -7.48 4.00 21.22
C THR A 583 -8.25 2.72 20.94
N LEU A 584 -9.12 2.28 21.85
CA LEU A 584 -9.80 0.98 21.80
C LEU A 584 -10.62 0.77 20.51
N GLU A 585 -11.21 1.84 19.97
CA GLU A 585 -12.03 1.78 18.75
C GLU A 585 -11.23 2.03 17.46
N HIS A 586 -9.96 2.39 17.58
CA HIS A 586 -9.14 2.88 16.47
C HIS A 586 -7.99 1.95 16.10
N VAL A 587 -7.62 1.00 16.97
CA VAL A 587 -6.52 0.07 16.75
C VAL A 587 -7.06 -1.33 16.49
N ASP A 588 -6.50 -2.02 15.49
CA ASP A 588 -6.96 -3.36 15.10
C ASP A 588 -6.33 -4.47 15.94
N ALA A 589 -5.07 -4.31 16.39
CA ALA A 589 -4.45 -5.15 17.40
C ALA A 589 -3.30 -4.44 18.13
N THR A 590 -3.22 -4.67 19.44
CA THR A 590 -2.25 -4.04 20.35
C THR A 590 -1.44 -5.10 21.09
N PHE A 591 -0.16 -5.22 20.74
CA PHE A 591 0.80 -6.09 21.38
C PHE A 591 1.37 -5.41 22.62
N LEU A 592 0.93 -5.85 23.80
CA LEU A 592 1.44 -5.33 25.06
C LEU A 592 2.83 -5.88 25.38
N LEU A 593 3.71 -4.98 25.82
CA LEU A 593 5.09 -5.26 26.19
C LEU A 593 5.35 -4.66 27.58
N ASP A 594 5.37 -5.49 28.61
CA ASP A 594 5.57 -5.11 30.00
C ASP A 594 7.06 -4.95 30.30
N ASN A 595 7.46 -3.72 30.63
CA ASN A 595 8.84 -3.40 31.02
C ASN A 595 9.35 -4.30 32.16
N GLN A 596 8.48 -4.73 33.09
CA GLN A 596 8.90 -5.62 34.16
C GLN A 596 9.23 -7.02 33.65
N ALA A 597 8.39 -7.58 32.77
CA ALA A 597 8.60 -8.93 32.23
C ALA A 597 9.86 -8.98 31.35
N ILE A 598 10.11 -7.92 30.58
CA ILE A 598 11.30 -7.79 29.73
C ILE A 598 12.56 -7.61 30.59
N TYR A 599 12.48 -6.84 31.67
CA TYR A 599 13.57 -6.70 32.64
C TYR A 599 13.90 -8.02 33.33
N ASP A 600 12.88 -8.75 33.82
CA ASP A 600 13.03 -10.07 34.45
C ASP A 600 13.70 -11.05 33.45
N ASN A 601 13.31 -11.01 32.17
CA ASN A 601 13.96 -11.78 31.10
C ASN A 601 15.44 -11.44 30.90
N CYS A 602 15.79 -10.15 30.85
CA CYS A 602 17.18 -9.72 30.73
C CYS A 602 18.03 -10.16 31.94
N LEU A 603 17.45 -10.09 33.14
CA LEU A 603 18.13 -10.47 34.37
C LEU A 603 18.38 -11.98 34.44
N HIS A 604 17.35 -12.80 34.19
CA HIS A 604 17.42 -14.24 34.40
C HIS A 604 17.99 -15.01 33.21
N ASN A 605 17.62 -14.63 31.99
CA ASN A 605 17.99 -15.38 30.78
C ASN A 605 19.29 -14.85 30.17
N LEU A 606 19.46 -13.52 30.11
CA LEU A 606 20.66 -12.89 29.55
C LEU A 606 21.79 -12.69 30.57
N ASN A 607 21.54 -12.95 31.86
CA ASN A 607 22.47 -12.71 32.97
C ASN A 607 22.95 -11.24 33.07
N VAL A 608 22.09 -10.28 32.74
CA VAL A 608 22.40 -8.85 32.87
C VAL A 608 21.96 -8.39 34.26
N GLU A 609 22.90 -8.10 35.17
CA GLU A 609 22.56 -7.75 36.57
C GLU A 609 21.71 -6.48 36.71
N ARG A 610 21.94 -5.48 35.84
CA ARG A 610 21.20 -4.20 35.83
C ARG A 610 20.79 -3.83 34.41
N PRO A 611 19.71 -4.42 33.87
CA PRO A 611 19.21 -4.10 32.54
C PRO A 611 18.88 -2.61 32.38
N THR A 612 19.37 -2.02 31.29
CA THR A 612 19.09 -0.64 30.87
C THR A 612 18.03 -0.63 29.76
N TYR A 613 17.47 0.54 29.41
CA TYR A 613 16.55 0.66 28.28
C TYR A 613 17.15 0.16 26.96
N THR A 614 18.47 0.28 26.76
CA THR A 614 19.13 -0.30 25.58
C THR A 614 19.01 -1.82 25.53
N ASN A 615 19.15 -2.50 26.67
CA ASN A 615 19.00 -3.96 26.75
C ASN A 615 17.55 -4.37 26.50
N LEU A 616 16.59 -3.68 27.14
CA LEU A 616 15.16 -3.92 26.96
C LEU A 616 14.74 -3.70 25.49
N ASN A 617 15.13 -2.57 24.89
CA ASN A 617 14.75 -2.21 23.53
C ASN A 617 15.32 -3.20 22.49
N ARG A 618 16.51 -3.77 22.72
CA ARG A 618 17.08 -4.81 21.84
C ARG A 618 16.28 -6.12 21.89
N LEU A 619 15.76 -6.50 23.06
CA LEU A 619 14.88 -7.65 23.17
C LEU A 619 13.52 -7.38 22.51
N ILE A 620 12.95 -6.19 22.72
CA ILE A 620 11.73 -5.74 22.04
C ILE A 620 11.91 -5.73 20.53
N CYS A 621 13.06 -5.26 20.02
CA CYS A 621 13.26 -5.18 18.57
C CYS A 621 13.34 -6.58 17.92
N GLN A 622 13.80 -7.61 18.63
CA GLN A 622 13.73 -9.00 18.14
C GLN A 622 12.29 -9.49 18.02
N VAL A 623 11.43 -9.10 18.96
CA VAL A 623 10.00 -9.38 18.91
C VAL A 623 9.36 -8.69 17.71
N VAL A 624 9.54 -7.36 17.60
CA VAL A 624 8.99 -6.57 16.47
C VAL A 624 9.51 -7.10 15.14
N SER A 625 10.80 -7.45 15.07
CA SER A 625 11.41 -8.04 13.89
C SER A 625 10.81 -9.38 13.53
N SER A 626 10.54 -10.25 14.50
CA SER A 626 9.95 -11.56 14.27
C SER A 626 8.48 -11.47 13.87
N THR A 627 7.72 -10.53 14.44
CA THR A 627 6.33 -10.25 14.06
C THR A 627 6.23 -9.70 12.65
N THR A 628 7.18 -8.85 12.23
CA THR A 628 7.18 -8.22 10.90
C THR A 628 7.99 -8.98 9.85
N ALA A 629 8.62 -10.11 10.21
CA ALA A 629 9.52 -10.84 9.31
C ALA A 629 8.82 -11.35 8.05
N SER A 630 7.57 -11.82 8.18
CA SER A 630 6.76 -12.28 7.05
C SER A 630 6.39 -11.19 6.05
N LEU A 631 6.46 -9.92 6.46
CA LEU A 631 6.22 -8.76 5.59
C LEU A 631 7.50 -8.32 4.86
N ARG A 632 8.67 -8.69 5.39
CA ARG A 632 9.98 -8.21 4.93
C ARG A 632 10.79 -9.28 4.19
N PHE A 633 10.49 -10.55 4.42
CA PHE A 633 11.16 -11.69 3.81
C PHE A 633 10.17 -12.64 3.18
N SER A 634 10.61 -13.35 2.15
CA SER A 634 9.90 -14.51 1.65
C SER A 634 9.90 -15.65 2.68
N GLY A 635 8.78 -16.36 2.76
CA GLY A 635 8.56 -17.48 3.66
C GLY A 635 7.58 -18.47 3.06
N SER A 636 7.50 -19.67 3.63
CA SER A 636 6.55 -20.70 3.16
C SER A 636 5.12 -20.46 3.63
N LEU A 637 4.98 -19.75 4.75
CA LEU A 637 3.71 -19.29 5.32
C LEU A 637 3.93 -17.86 5.82
N ASN A 638 3.51 -16.89 5.02
CA ASN A 638 3.57 -15.47 5.36
C ASN A 638 2.27 -15.06 6.06
N VAL A 639 2.40 -14.17 7.06
CA VAL A 639 1.27 -13.54 7.77
C VAL A 639 1.30 -12.05 7.48
N ASP A 640 0.19 -11.52 6.99
CA ASP A 640 0.03 -10.09 6.65
C ASP A 640 -0.57 -9.26 7.81
N LEU A 641 -0.58 -7.92 7.69
CA LEU A 641 -1.12 -7.06 8.75
C LEU A 641 -2.60 -7.35 9.06
N ILE A 642 -3.42 -7.54 8.02
CA ILE A 642 -4.84 -7.88 8.14
C ILE A 642 -5.02 -9.29 8.74
N GLU A 643 -4.09 -10.19 8.45
CA GLU A 643 -4.10 -11.54 9.00
C GLU A 643 -3.83 -11.56 10.51
N PHE A 644 -3.07 -10.61 11.06
CA PHE A 644 -2.95 -10.50 12.52
C PHE A 644 -4.30 -10.19 13.17
N GLN A 645 -5.09 -9.29 12.59
CA GLN A 645 -6.43 -8.98 13.09
C GLN A 645 -7.35 -10.20 12.96
N THR A 646 -7.50 -10.76 11.76
CA THR A 646 -8.45 -11.85 11.52
C THR A 646 -8.09 -13.15 12.26
N ASN A 647 -6.80 -13.41 12.51
CA ASN A 647 -6.36 -14.61 13.20
C ASN A 647 -6.26 -14.46 14.72
N LEU A 648 -5.91 -13.28 15.24
CA LEU A 648 -5.68 -13.09 16.68
C LEU A 648 -6.84 -12.40 17.40
N VAL A 649 -7.71 -11.68 16.70
CA VAL A 649 -8.73 -10.82 17.30
C VAL A 649 -10.13 -11.37 16.99
N PRO A 650 -10.67 -12.27 17.84
CA PRO A 650 -11.99 -12.85 17.64
C PRO A 650 -13.12 -11.82 17.83
N TYR A 651 -12.92 -10.86 18.73
CA TYR A 651 -13.85 -9.79 19.04
C TYR A 651 -13.14 -8.45 18.97
N PRO A 652 -13.73 -7.41 18.34
CA PRO A 652 -13.07 -6.12 18.14
C PRO A 652 -12.49 -5.48 19.40
N ARG A 653 -13.16 -5.57 20.57
CA ARG A 653 -12.66 -5.01 21.84
C ARG A 653 -11.52 -5.83 22.47
N ILE A 654 -11.37 -7.09 22.08
CA ILE A 654 -10.44 -8.05 22.67
C ILE A 654 -9.25 -8.23 21.74
N HIS A 655 -8.59 -7.12 21.46
CA HIS A 655 -7.51 -7.03 20.47
C HIS A 655 -6.13 -6.89 21.12
N PHE A 656 -5.92 -7.49 22.29
CA PHE A 656 -4.65 -7.40 23.03
C PHE A 656 -3.90 -8.75 23.09
N PRO A 657 -3.28 -9.23 21.99
CA PRO A 657 -2.46 -10.42 22.04
C PRO A 657 -1.23 -10.24 22.93
N MET A 658 -0.95 -11.25 23.74
CA MET A 658 0.29 -11.35 24.49
C MET A 658 1.41 -11.86 23.59
N VAL A 659 2.62 -11.35 23.79
CA VAL A 659 3.81 -11.80 23.07
C VAL A 659 4.68 -12.69 23.95
N SER A 660 5.25 -13.75 23.39
CA SER A 660 6.29 -14.57 24.02
C SER A 660 7.38 -14.86 22.99
N TYR A 661 8.64 -14.89 23.41
CA TYR A 661 9.76 -15.05 22.49
C TYR A 661 10.75 -16.09 23.01
N ALA A 662 11.17 -17.00 22.13
CA ALA A 662 12.18 -17.99 22.46
C ALA A 662 13.09 -18.27 21.24
N PRO A 663 14.40 -18.51 21.44
CA PRO A 663 15.09 -18.54 22.73
C PRO A 663 15.58 -17.14 23.13
N VAL A 664 15.63 -16.86 24.43
CA VAL A 664 16.35 -15.71 24.99
C VAL A 664 17.61 -16.24 25.66
N ILE A 665 18.74 -16.22 24.96
CA ILE A 665 20.00 -16.82 25.45
C ILE A 665 21.13 -15.80 25.30
N SER A 666 21.99 -15.72 26.33
CA SER A 666 23.18 -14.87 26.31
C SER A 666 24.24 -15.39 25.36
N ALA A 667 25.04 -14.47 24.78
CA ALA A 667 26.14 -14.81 23.89
C ALA A 667 27.14 -15.84 24.47
N GLN A 668 27.29 -15.91 25.80
CA GLN A 668 28.17 -16.86 26.49
C GLN A 668 27.60 -18.29 26.52
N LYS A 669 26.28 -18.44 26.74
CA LYS A 669 25.62 -19.76 26.88
C LYS A 669 25.39 -20.46 25.54
N ALA A 670 25.23 -19.71 24.45
CA ALA A 670 24.84 -20.24 23.14
C ALA A 670 25.87 -21.16 22.45
N ARG A 671 27.13 -21.20 22.90
CA ARG A 671 28.12 -22.15 22.35
C ARG A 671 27.83 -23.61 22.70
N HIS A 672 27.04 -23.86 23.74
CA HIS A 672 26.83 -25.19 24.30
C HIS A 672 25.42 -25.75 24.08
N GLU A 673 24.42 -24.90 23.77
CA GLU A 673 23.02 -25.31 23.66
C GLU A 673 22.39 -24.82 22.35
N GLN A 674 21.94 -25.77 21.52
CA GLN A 674 21.04 -25.49 20.41
C GLN A 674 19.67 -26.09 20.75
N MET A 675 18.65 -25.24 20.84
CA MET A 675 17.29 -25.70 21.12
C MET A 675 16.63 -26.24 19.86
N THR A 676 16.01 -27.41 19.98
CA THR A 676 15.17 -28.02 18.94
C THR A 676 13.87 -27.23 18.76
N VAL A 677 13.18 -27.43 17.62
CA VAL A 677 11.87 -26.80 17.36
C VAL A 677 10.88 -27.10 18.50
N ALA A 678 10.80 -28.35 18.96
CA ALA A 678 9.89 -28.75 20.04
C ALA A 678 10.20 -28.07 21.39
N GLN A 679 11.48 -27.88 21.71
CA GLN A 679 11.89 -27.15 22.92
C GLN A 679 11.56 -25.67 22.82
N LEU A 680 11.80 -25.05 21.66
CA LEU A 680 11.43 -23.66 21.40
C LEU A 680 9.93 -23.43 21.50
N THR A 681 9.12 -24.27 20.87
CA THR A 681 7.66 -24.19 20.95
C THR A 681 7.19 -24.34 22.40
N SER A 682 7.79 -25.25 23.17
CA SER A 682 7.43 -25.41 24.59
C SER A 682 7.81 -24.19 25.43
N ALA A 683 8.98 -23.60 25.18
CA ALA A 683 9.46 -22.42 25.90
C ALA A 683 8.53 -21.21 25.74
N CYS A 684 7.85 -21.05 24.59
CA CYS A 684 6.85 -19.98 24.41
C CYS A 684 5.66 -20.06 25.37
N PHE A 685 5.33 -21.24 25.89
CA PHE A 685 4.24 -21.43 26.85
C PHE A 685 4.71 -21.33 28.32
N GLU A 686 6.00 -21.08 28.54
CA GLU A 686 6.55 -20.88 29.88
C GLU A 686 6.43 -19.40 30.28
N PRO A 687 5.89 -19.10 31.48
CA PRO A 687 5.69 -17.70 31.92
C PRO A 687 6.96 -16.84 31.91
N ILE A 688 8.13 -17.45 32.04
CA ILE A 688 9.41 -16.72 32.04
C ILE A 688 9.68 -16.04 30.69
N ASN A 689 9.24 -16.62 29.58
CA ASN A 689 9.51 -16.12 28.22
C ASN A 689 8.41 -15.19 27.69
N GLN A 690 7.41 -14.88 28.53
CA GLN A 690 6.33 -13.96 28.20
C GLN A 690 6.80 -12.51 28.33
N MET A 691 6.33 -11.66 27.43
CA MET A 691 6.62 -10.23 27.42
C MET A 691 5.61 -9.44 28.27
N VAL A 692 4.64 -10.10 28.89
CA VAL A 692 3.67 -9.50 29.82
C VAL A 692 3.61 -10.37 31.07
N LYS A 693 3.62 -9.75 32.25
CA LYS A 693 3.54 -10.49 33.52
C LYS A 693 2.09 -10.89 33.80
N CYS A 694 1.70 -12.09 33.37
CA CYS A 694 0.43 -12.70 33.73
C CYS A 694 0.59 -14.23 33.79
N ASP A 695 -0.32 -14.92 34.47
CA ASP A 695 -0.30 -16.39 34.51
C ASP A 695 -1.25 -16.97 33.44
N PRO A 696 -0.74 -17.47 32.29
CA PRO A 696 -1.58 -18.00 31.22
C PRO A 696 -2.41 -19.22 31.67
N ARG A 697 -1.98 -19.92 32.72
CA ARG A 697 -2.67 -21.10 33.26
C ARG A 697 -3.97 -20.75 33.98
N LYS A 698 -4.17 -19.46 34.31
CA LYS A 698 -5.40 -18.93 34.92
C LYS A 698 -6.40 -18.41 33.87
N GLY A 699 -6.03 -18.44 32.60
CA GLY A 699 -6.87 -18.02 31.48
C GLY A 699 -7.08 -19.13 30.47
N LYS A 700 -7.87 -18.81 29.44
CA LYS A 700 -8.05 -19.63 28.24
C LYS A 700 -7.42 -18.92 27.05
N TYR A 701 -6.90 -19.68 26.10
CA TYR A 701 -6.40 -19.19 24.82
C TYR A 701 -7.55 -19.11 23.81
N MET A 702 -7.71 -17.96 23.18
CA MET A 702 -8.67 -17.73 22.10
C MET A 702 -8.02 -17.97 20.73
N ALA A 703 -6.77 -17.54 20.59
CA ALA A 703 -5.97 -17.69 19.37
C ALA A 703 -4.48 -17.73 19.69
N CYS A 704 -3.71 -18.46 18.91
CA CYS A 704 -2.25 -18.55 19.00
C CYS A 704 -1.64 -18.52 17.60
N CYS A 705 -0.69 -17.63 17.36
CA CYS A 705 0.14 -17.60 16.16
C CYS A 705 1.61 -17.83 16.54
N LEU A 706 2.26 -18.79 15.91
CA LEU A 706 3.66 -19.14 16.10
C LEU A 706 4.45 -18.72 14.87
N LEU A 707 5.29 -17.71 15.00
CA LEU A 707 6.13 -17.16 13.94
C LEU A 707 7.56 -17.65 14.11
N TYR A 708 7.91 -18.70 13.37
CA TYR A 708 9.24 -19.29 13.38
C TYR A 708 10.18 -18.57 12.41
N ARG A 709 11.45 -18.46 12.80
CA ARG A 709 12.52 -17.94 11.95
C ARG A 709 13.72 -18.89 11.92
N GLY A 710 14.36 -18.99 10.76
CA GLY A 710 15.60 -19.73 10.54
C GLY A 710 15.40 -21.18 10.10
N ASP A 711 16.33 -22.05 10.49
CA ASP A 711 16.34 -23.47 10.12
C ASP A 711 15.23 -24.24 10.85
N VAL A 712 14.03 -24.20 10.28
CA VAL A 712 12.81 -24.78 10.84
C VAL A 712 12.07 -25.60 9.78
N VAL A 713 11.89 -26.89 10.06
CA VAL A 713 11.18 -27.81 9.18
C VAL A 713 9.69 -27.83 9.55
N PRO A 714 8.75 -27.63 8.60
CA PRO A 714 7.31 -27.61 8.88
C PRO A 714 6.79 -28.87 9.60
N LYS A 715 7.35 -30.04 9.28
CA LYS A 715 7.01 -31.31 9.95
C LYS A 715 7.27 -31.28 11.45
N ASP A 716 8.40 -30.71 11.87
CA ASP A 716 8.78 -30.62 13.28
C ASP A 716 7.90 -29.63 14.04
N VAL A 717 7.49 -28.55 13.37
CA VAL A 717 6.52 -27.59 13.92
C VAL A 717 5.18 -28.26 14.18
N ASN A 718 4.66 -29.02 13.23
CA ASN A 718 3.40 -29.75 13.39
C ASN A 718 3.47 -30.79 14.52
N ALA A 719 4.59 -31.51 14.65
CA ALA A 719 4.82 -32.45 15.75
C ALA A 719 4.91 -31.73 17.12
N ALA A 720 5.57 -30.57 17.18
CA ALA A 720 5.65 -29.76 18.38
C ALA A 720 4.27 -29.24 18.81
N ILE A 721 3.48 -28.71 17.87
CA ILE A 721 2.11 -28.24 18.14
C ILE A 721 1.21 -29.38 18.60
N ALA A 722 1.29 -30.56 17.97
CA ALA A 722 0.53 -31.73 18.40
C ALA A 722 0.86 -32.09 19.86
N THR A 723 2.13 -32.02 20.25
CA THR A 723 2.57 -32.23 21.63
C THR A 723 2.01 -31.18 22.58
N ILE A 724 2.07 -29.90 22.22
CA ILE A 724 1.51 -28.79 22.99
C ILE A 724 0.01 -28.97 23.24
N LYS A 725 -0.76 -29.37 22.22
CA LYS A 725 -2.21 -29.62 22.35
C LYS A 725 -2.58 -30.72 23.34
N THR A 726 -1.67 -31.66 23.64
CA THR A 726 -1.93 -32.71 24.64
C THR A 726 -1.70 -32.25 26.08
N LYS A 727 -1.05 -31.10 26.30
CA LYS A 727 -0.73 -30.61 27.64
C LYS A 727 -1.98 -30.00 28.30
N ARG A 728 -2.43 -30.61 29.41
CA ARG A 728 -3.61 -30.16 30.18
C ARG A 728 -3.51 -28.73 30.72
N CYS A 729 -2.31 -28.17 30.85
CA CYS A 729 -2.09 -26.81 31.34
C CYS A 729 -2.35 -25.72 30.28
N ILE A 730 -2.60 -26.11 29.03
CA ILE A 730 -2.87 -25.19 27.91
C ILE A 730 -4.32 -25.41 27.50
N GLN A 731 -5.19 -24.50 27.92
CA GLN A 731 -6.63 -24.60 27.69
C GLN A 731 -7.05 -23.58 26.63
N PHE A 732 -7.70 -24.07 25.57
CA PHE A 732 -8.35 -23.21 24.58
C PHE A 732 -9.81 -23.03 24.94
N VAL A 733 -10.43 -21.97 24.41
CA VAL A 733 -11.88 -21.81 24.40
C VAL A 733 -12.55 -22.86 23.50
N ASP A 734 -13.74 -23.31 23.87
CA ASP A 734 -14.42 -24.44 23.23
C ASP A 734 -14.78 -24.19 21.76
N TRP A 735 -15.08 -22.93 21.41
CA TRP A 735 -15.37 -22.52 20.05
C TRP A 735 -14.13 -22.37 19.15
N CYS A 736 -12.91 -22.51 19.68
CA CYS A 736 -11.65 -22.44 18.90
C CYS A 736 -10.78 -23.71 19.07
N PRO A 737 -11.23 -24.88 18.60
CA PRO A 737 -10.52 -26.16 18.77
C PRO A 737 -9.21 -26.27 17.96
N THR A 738 -9.01 -25.42 16.94
CA THR A 738 -7.87 -25.47 16.00
C THR A 738 -7.00 -24.20 16.03
N GLY A 739 -6.96 -23.50 17.17
CA GLY A 739 -6.43 -22.13 17.33
C GLY A 739 -4.93 -21.87 17.13
N PHE A 740 -4.19 -22.71 16.41
CA PHE A 740 -2.78 -22.47 16.07
C PHE A 740 -2.61 -22.05 14.61
N LYS A 741 -2.05 -20.87 14.41
CA LYS A 741 -1.53 -20.37 13.13
C LYS A 741 0.00 -20.44 13.15
N VAL A 742 0.60 -20.69 12.00
CA VAL A 742 2.05 -20.90 11.89
C VAL A 742 2.57 -20.05 10.74
N GLY A 743 3.55 -19.19 11.04
CA GLY A 743 4.38 -18.52 10.04
C GLY A 743 5.80 -19.09 10.09
N ILE A 744 6.45 -19.27 8.94
CA ILE A 744 7.84 -19.74 8.86
C ILE A 744 8.61 -18.88 7.87
N THR A 745 9.62 -18.17 8.39
CA THR A 745 10.58 -17.40 7.61
C THR A 745 11.94 -18.09 7.66
N TYR A 746 12.52 -18.42 6.50
CA TYR A 746 13.77 -19.18 6.46
C TYR A 746 15.02 -18.37 6.86
N GLN A 747 14.93 -17.05 6.84
CA GLN A 747 16.03 -16.19 7.26
C GLN A 747 16.23 -16.29 8.79
N PRO A 748 17.44 -16.67 9.26
CA PRO A 748 17.71 -16.78 10.68
C PRO A 748 17.64 -15.41 11.38
N PRO A 749 17.30 -15.37 12.68
CA PRO A 749 17.34 -14.13 13.46
C PRO A 749 18.75 -13.52 13.45
N THR A 750 18.82 -12.21 13.24
CA THR A 750 20.08 -11.47 13.29
C THR A 750 20.29 -10.89 14.69
N ALA A 751 21.50 -11.03 15.22
CA ALA A 751 21.90 -10.41 16.47
C ALA A 751 22.66 -9.10 16.18
N VAL A 752 22.32 -8.03 16.90
CA VAL A 752 23.02 -6.73 16.79
C VAL A 752 24.44 -6.89 17.33
N PRO A 753 25.48 -6.43 16.60
CA PRO A 753 26.86 -6.45 17.11
C PRO A 753 26.99 -5.71 18.46
N GLY A 754 27.65 -6.33 19.43
CA GLY A 754 27.73 -5.80 20.80
C GLY A 754 26.41 -5.86 21.58
N GLY A 755 25.45 -6.66 21.12
CA GLY A 755 24.22 -7.02 21.83
C GLY A 755 24.43 -8.16 22.83
N ASP A 756 23.46 -8.30 23.75
CA ASP A 756 23.49 -9.31 24.81
C ASP A 756 22.99 -10.68 24.33
N LEU A 757 22.18 -10.68 23.26
CA LEU A 757 21.60 -11.87 22.65
C LEU A 757 22.60 -12.61 21.78
N ALA A 758 22.61 -13.94 21.91
CA ALA A 758 23.40 -14.80 21.05
C ALA A 758 22.85 -14.88 19.63
N LYS A 759 23.75 -15.14 18.67
CA LYS A 759 23.35 -15.57 17.34
C LYS A 759 22.80 -16.99 17.42
N VAL A 760 21.55 -17.17 16.99
CA VAL A 760 20.86 -18.47 16.98
C VAL A 760 20.44 -18.85 15.57
N GLN A 761 20.40 -20.15 15.29
CA GLN A 761 19.99 -20.66 13.97
C GLN A 761 18.47 -20.64 13.77
N ARG A 762 17.72 -20.60 14.88
CA ARG A 762 16.26 -20.67 14.88
C ARG A 762 15.68 -19.96 16.09
N ALA A 763 14.54 -19.31 15.91
CA ALA A 763 13.74 -18.71 16.98
C ALA A 763 12.25 -18.79 16.65
N VAL A 764 11.42 -18.49 17.64
CA VAL A 764 9.97 -18.44 17.53
C VAL A 764 9.43 -17.26 18.34
N CYS A 765 8.55 -16.50 17.72
CA CYS A 765 7.75 -15.48 18.37
C CYS A 765 6.30 -15.98 18.42
N MET A 766 5.75 -16.16 19.61
CA MET A 766 4.36 -16.52 19.81
C MET A 766 3.54 -15.28 20.10
N LEU A 767 2.46 -15.10 19.34
CA LEU A 767 1.43 -14.10 19.58
C LEU A 767 0.17 -14.85 19.99
N SER A 768 -0.27 -14.69 21.23
CA SER A 768 -1.39 -15.44 21.77
C SER A 768 -2.41 -14.51 22.42
N ASN A 769 -3.64 -14.56 21.93
CA ASN A 769 -4.75 -13.86 22.58
C ASN A 769 -5.32 -14.77 23.67
N THR A 770 -5.18 -14.36 24.93
CA THR A 770 -5.59 -15.13 26.10
C THR A 770 -6.26 -14.24 27.12
N THR A 771 -7.27 -14.78 27.80
CA THR A 771 -8.00 -14.07 28.86
C THR A 771 -7.13 -13.76 30.08
N ALA A 772 -5.97 -14.40 30.22
CA ALA A 772 -5.01 -14.12 31.30
C ALA A 772 -4.49 -12.68 31.29
N ILE A 773 -4.53 -11.99 30.14
CA ILE A 773 -4.09 -10.59 30.03
C ILE A 773 -4.95 -9.64 30.87
N ALA A 774 -6.17 -10.04 31.25
CA ALA A 774 -7.03 -9.32 32.19
C ALA A 774 -6.35 -9.04 33.55
N GLU A 775 -5.38 -9.86 33.97
CA GLU A 775 -4.60 -9.60 35.19
C GLU A 775 -3.79 -8.30 35.07
N ALA A 776 -3.24 -8.00 33.89
CA ALA A 776 -2.50 -6.77 33.65
C ALA A 776 -3.41 -5.54 33.74
N TRP A 777 -4.63 -5.64 33.21
CA TRP A 777 -5.64 -4.59 33.33
C TRP A 777 -6.07 -4.37 34.78
N ALA A 778 -6.38 -5.44 35.52
CA ALA A 778 -6.80 -5.36 36.92
C ALA A 778 -5.75 -4.71 37.84
N ARG A 779 -4.45 -4.94 37.58
CA ARG A 779 -3.37 -4.26 38.32
C ARG A 779 -3.34 -2.76 38.04
N LEU A 780 -3.63 -2.37 36.80
CA LEU A 780 -3.62 -0.97 36.37
C LEU A 780 -4.83 -0.24 36.95
N ASP A 781 -6.01 -0.85 36.84
CA ASP A 781 -7.28 -0.38 37.41
C ASP A 781 -7.18 -0.18 38.93
N ARG A 782 -6.60 -1.13 39.66
CA ARG A 782 -6.39 -0.98 41.10
C ARG A 782 -5.54 0.25 41.44
N LYS A 783 -4.46 0.51 40.68
CA LYS A 783 -3.60 1.68 40.91
C LYS A 783 -4.35 2.98 40.60
N PHE A 784 -5.09 2.99 39.49
CA PHE A 784 -5.94 4.10 39.12
C PHE A 784 -6.95 4.42 40.23
N ASP A 785 -7.67 3.41 40.72
CA ASP A 785 -8.72 3.56 41.73
C ASP A 785 -8.17 4.14 43.04
N LEU A 786 -7.00 3.67 43.48
CA LEU A 786 -6.32 4.19 44.67
C LEU A 786 -5.97 5.69 44.54
N MET A 787 -5.47 6.10 43.39
CA MET A 787 -5.13 7.51 43.13
C MET A 787 -6.38 8.38 42.97
N PHE A 788 -7.35 7.91 42.17
CA PHE A 788 -8.55 8.65 41.81
C PHE A 788 -9.53 8.81 42.97
N ALA A 789 -9.57 7.85 43.91
CA ALA A 789 -10.34 7.97 45.15
C ALA A 789 -9.91 9.18 45.99
N LYS A 790 -8.65 9.62 45.87
CA LYS A 790 -8.11 10.81 46.54
C LYS A 790 -8.03 12.04 45.63
N ARG A 791 -8.47 11.92 44.37
CA ARG A 791 -8.28 12.93 43.32
C ARG A 791 -6.82 13.41 43.22
N ALA A 792 -5.88 12.52 43.53
CA ALA A 792 -4.46 12.84 43.48
C ALA A 792 -4.06 13.17 42.03
N PHE A 793 -3.37 14.29 41.82
CA PHE A 793 -2.90 14.74 40.50
C PHE A 793 -3.96 15.06 39.42
N VAL A 794 -5.26 14.89 39.69
CA VAL A 794 -6.34 15.15 38.72
C VAL A 794 -6.33 16.59 38.20
N HIS A 795 -5.99 17.57 39.06
CA HIS A 795 -5.92 18.99 38.68
C HIS A 795 -4.94 19.28 37.54
N TRP A 796 -3.89 18.48 37.35
CA TRP A 796 -2.96 18.63 36.23
C TRP A 796 -3.62 18.32 34.88
N TYR A 797 -4.57 17.39 34.86
CA TYR A 797 -5.27 17.00 33.63
C TYR A 797 -6.38 18.00 33.31
N VAL A 798 -7.16 18.38 34.32
CA VAL A 798 -8.23 19.37 34.19
C VAL A 798 -7.67 20.75 33.78
N GLY A 799 -6.50 21.12 34.31
CA GLY A 799 -5.82 22.35 33.93
C GLY A 799 -5.37 22.43 32.47
N GLU A 800 -5.27 21.30 31.78
CA GLU A 800 -4.88 21.18 30.36
C GLU A 800 -6.10 20.98 29.43
N GLY A 801 -7.31 21.24 29.94
CA GLY A 801 -8.55 21.28 29.15
C GLY A 801 -9.31 19.95 29.04
N MET A 802 -8.95 18.95 29.84
CA MET A 802 -9.66 17.68 29.94
C MET A 802 -10.79 17.75 30.98
N GLU A 803 -11.95 17.15 30.71
CA GLU A 803 -13.02 17.11 31.70
C GLU A 803 -12.76 16.03 32.76
N GLU A 804 -13.09 16.30 34.05
CA GLU A 804 -12.95 15.27 35.10
C GLU A 804 -13.83 14.04 34.82
N GLY A 805 -14.94 14.22 34.09
CA GLY A 805 -15.85 13.14 33.68
C GLY A 805 -15.16 12.04 32.88
N GLU A 806 -14.21 12.41 32.01
CA GLU A 806 -13.49 11.48 31.12
C GLU A 806 -12.71 10.40 31.91
N PHE A 807 -12.20 10.72 33.11
CA PHE A 807 -11.58 9.72 33.98
C PHE A 807 -12.54 8.59 34.36
N ARG A 808 -13.80 8.95 34.63
CA ARG A 808 -14.82 7.97 35.03
C ARG A 808 -15.27 7.15 33.83
N GLU A 809 -15.45 7.79 32.68
CA GLU A 809 -15.82 7.12 31.43
C GLU A 809 -14.77 6.10 31.02
N ALA A 810 -13.49 6.50 30.96
CA ALA A 810 -12.39 5.61 30.63
C ALA A 810 -12.28 4.43 31.63
N ARG A 811 -12.49 4.69 32.92
CA ARG A 811 -12.47 3.65 33.96
C ARG A 811 -13.62 2.66 33.83
N VAL A 812 -14.82 3.13 33.46
CA VAL A 812 -15.99 2.29 33.21
C VAL A 812 -15.80 1.43 31.96
N ASP A 813 -15.22 1.99 30.91
CA ASP A 813 -14.92 1.25 29.68
C ASP A 813 -13.90 0.13 29.91
N LEU A 814 -12.85 0.38 30.71
CA LEU A 814 -11.90 -0.67 31.11
C LEU A 814 -12.53 -1.71 32.05
N ALA A 815 -13.45 -1.31 32.93
CA ALA A 815 -14.22 -2.27 33.74
C ALA A 815 -15.09 -3.19 32.86
N ALA A 816 -15.67 -2.64 31.79
CA ALA A 816 -16.40 -3.43 30.79
C ALA A 816 -15.46 -4.37 30.04
N LEU A 817 -14.27 -3.91 29.62
CA LEU A 817 -13.25 -4.76 28.99
C LEU A 817 -12.82 -5.92 29.90
N GLU A 818 -12.60 -5.69 31.20
CA GLU A 818 -12.35 -6.76 32.17
C GLU A 818 -13.50 -7.77 32.25
N LYS A 819 -14.74 -7.28 32.18
CA LYS A 819 -15.93 -8.13 32.20
C LYS A 819 -16.00 -8.98 30.93
N ASP A 820 -15.71 -8.41 29.77
CA ASP A 820 -15.65 -9.11 28.48
C ASP A 820 -14.68 -10.31 28.57
N TYR A 821 -13.48 -10.09 29.12
CA TYR A 821 -12.51 -11.19 29.34
C TYR A 821 -13.01 -12.25 30.34
N LYS A 822 -13.70 -11.85 31.42
CA LYS A 822 -14.26 -12.78 32.41
C LYS A 822 -15.37 -13.63 31.81
N GLU A 823 -16.24 -13.04 30.98
CA GLU A 823 -17.31 -13.76 30.30
C GLU A 823 -16.76 -14.85 29.39
N ILE A 824 -15.78 -14.52 28.55
CA ILE A 824 -15.13 -15.51 27.66
C ILE A 824 -14.39 -16.60 28.45
N ALA A 825 -13.78 -16.25 29.58
CA ALA A 825 -13.13 -17.25 30.43
C ALA A 825 -14.14 -18.24 31.05
N CYS A 826 -15.39 -17.78 31.30
CA CYS A 826 -16.47 -18.56 31.89
C CYS A 826 -17.31 -19.33 30.87
N GLU A 827 -17.31 -18.95 29.60
CA GLU A 827 -17.91 -19.76 28.53
C GLU A 827 -17.27 -21.15 28.58
N VAL A 828 -18.11 -22.14 28.96
CA VAL A 828 -17.72 -23.55 29.09
C VAL A 828 -17.43 -24.05 27.70
#